data_AF-A0A0R1VC26-F1
#
_entry.id   AF-A0A0R1VC26-F1
#
_cell.length_a   1.000
_cell.length_b   1.000
_cell.length_c   1.000
_cell.angle_alpha   90.00
_cell.angle_beta   90.00
_cell.angle_gamma   90.00
#
_symmetry.space_group_name_H-M   'P 1'
#
loop_
_entity.id
_entity.type
_entity.pdbx_description
1 polymer ?
#
loop_
_entity_poly.entity_id
_entity_poly.type
_entity_poly.pdbx_seq_one_letter_code
_entity_poly.pdbx_strand_id
1 'polypeptide(L)'
;MPQFTKEQEKAINDRGHDILVSASAGSGKTTVLVERVLREILAGTQVSELLVVTFTKAAAEEMKTRIKNALTQEMAKPGVNRRYLREQLNQVDTANISTIDAFCLEVIHRFYYSVDLDPSFQILTDETQAALLKERALREVEGEFFTQKDSDFSRFYDNFAGDRDADSPRDLLLDLYNYAMAKPEYHAWLKQLPEVYETNDEITKSKLWQKQIKPYLLDSFKGIEDKINGYFEETIFETKELKKVREDFELFAQNLHNFLAALTEDKPYDEQRDLLRSCAFTGRYRKSNKWDEDIVEFYGDLQKLKDEAKSQVFDTFTAFFATDEKEQVKVMHDGQKIVNAIAQAEIALIDRFNKLKRDENLIDYSDMEQLAYRILSQDTSSSQMARDFYQNKFKEILVDEYQDINALQENIIQQIRETGKNTLFMVGDVKQSIYGFRQAEPSLFLRKYHDFAQEQNEHEERILLSDNFRSTEPVTRTVNHLFNSILSSDFGGIDYQKEGQLVFGAKYYPDNLPKASEVIVHKKERGGDESSDKVDFSEIQMVLARIKQLKEEHMQVFDSKSGKMREMKYSDIAILTRSHSDNLEIMQEFAKQDIPLFVTDAENYFQTFELTVIMNYLKIIDNPDQDIPLVTVLRSPLFNFGEKDLAKIRIKSKNSSFYSALTSYVGVGDELSNRCKDFLNQLASLREFATTHRISELIWSIYTRTNLLEIMTALPNGEQRRVNLEALYERATSYESAGFKGLYQFINFINRMRQSQKDLAQPLLTKEAGNAVRLMTIHGSKGLEFPIVFYLGMYYQYQLRDLKGNYVINADGLGVTLREKHYRIDSLVKAMGNITKKRQLLEEEARVLYVALTRAKQKLILVGDIPSFDKKVKEWSNELDYQGQLSLADKLSATTPLSFMGPALAFDRRVAMKITDITNSLDQSQPILFVDFSDDDSKVDSSTNEEKESHEDSDTEVKTLTQTAEKLYQFDYPFKDASATTAYQAVSEIKKAFNDPDEAELENSHLLASTNRYLQPIDTKPSFLYQIKFTGAEIGTATHLILQYYDYTGDGSDEQLDQEIQHLIEQKKLNADIVSSLKKDQIEWFVHSDFAKEFWQRPENLKREVDFSSLLSARTLFNNFSDPNAKILVHGTIDGYFITNNGIILFDYKTDHVDKTHLDKSIELIKEKYTGQLRLYERALNEFSSKKVIGKYLILLDVKQVVEVK
;
A
#
# COMPACT_ATOMS: atom_id res chain seq x y z
N MET A 1 9.34 13.17 -37.86
CA MET A 1 8.25 12.22 -37.53
C MET A 1 8.86 10.83 -37.46
N PRO A 2 8.42 9.98 -36.51
CA PRO A 2 8.82 8.58 -36.53
C PRO A 2 8.37 7.95 -37.86
N GLN A 3 9.22 7.12 -38.45
CA GLN A 3 8.86 6.31 -39.60
C GLN A 3 8.22 5.04 -39.07
N PHE A 4 6.91 4.87 -39.29
CA PHE A 4 6.17 3.69 -38.86
C PHE A 4 6.42 2.52 -39.83
N THR A 5 6.40 1.29 -39.32
CA THR A 5 6.39 0.09 -40.16
C THR A 5 5.02 -0.07 -40.83
N LYS A 6 4.92 -0.94 -41.84
CA LYS A 6 3.63 -1.19 -42.52
C LYS A 6 2.58 -1.72 -41.55
N GLU A 7 3.01 -2.58 -40.63
CA GLU A 7 2.16 -3.20 -39.62
C GLU A 7 1.75 -2.18 -38.54
N GLN A 8 2.65 -1.26 -38.15
CA GLN A 8 2.30 -0.14 -37.28
C GLN A 8 1.32 0.82 -37.96
N GLU A 9 1.55 1.17 -39.23
CA GLU A 9 0.63 2.00 -40.02
C GLU A 9 -0.75 1.35 -40.13
N LYS A 10 -0.79 0.02 -40.34
CA LYS A 10 -2.03 -0.75 -40.35
C LYS A 10 -2.77 -0.65 -39.02
N ALA A 11 -2.09 -0.91 -37.89
CA ALA A 11 -2.68 -0.77 -36.55
C ALA A 11 -3.15 0.66 -36.25
N ILE A 12 -2.49 1.69 -36.81
CA ILE A 12 -2.85 3.10 -36.64
C ILE A 12 -4.05 3.49 -37.51
N ASN A 13 -4.21 2.93 -38.72
CA ASN A 13 -5.13 3.42 -39.74
C ASN A 13 -6.36 2.53 -39.99
N ASP A 14 -6.33 1.24 -39.63
CA ASP A 14 -7.46 0.33 -39.87
C ASP A 14 -8.62 0.63 -38.91
N ARG A 15 -9.86 0.56 -39.42
CA ARG A 15 -11.09 1.03 -38.76
C ARG A 15 -12.29 0.13 -39.07
N GLY A 16 -13.28 0.16 -38.19
CA GLY A 16 -14.61 -0.43 -38.44
C GLY A 16 -14.77 -1.88 -37.97
N HIS A 17 -13.73 -2.46 -37.38
CA HIS A 17 -13.70 -3.82 -36.87
C HIS A 17 -12.85 -3.91 -35.60
N ASP A 18 -12.95 -5.03 -34.89
CA ASP A 18 -12.15 -5.27 -33.70
C ASP A 18 -10.72 -5.66 -34.10
N ILE A 19 -9.72 -5.08 -33.43
CA ILE A 19 -8.32 -5.29 -33.75
C ILE A 19 -7.59 -5.77 -32.49
N LEU A 20 -6.89 -6.89 -32.62
CA LEU A 20 -5.93 -7.37 -31.63
C LEU A 20 -4.50 -7.19 -32.18
N VAL A 21 -3.75 -6.29 -31.54
CA VAL A 21 -2.34 -6.04 -31.84
C VAL A 21 -1.47 -6.84 -30.87
N SER A 22 -0.86 -7.92 -31.38
CA SER A 22 0.17 -8.66 -30.65
C SER A 22 1.53 -8.05 -30.94
N ALA A 23 2.11 -7.41 -29.93
CA ALA A 23 3.22 -6.51 -30.11
C ALA A 23 4.33 -6.79 -29.11
N SER A 24 5.43 -7.35 -29.63
CA SER A 24 6.58 -7.80 -28.84
C SER A 24 7.23 -6.66 -28.06
N ALA A 25 8.07 -6.98 -27.07
CA ALA A 25 8.78 -5.98 -26.28
C ALA A 25 9.55 -4.99 -27.19
N GLY A 26 9.40 -3.68 -26.92
CA GLY A 26 10.09 -2.63 -27.68
C GLY A 26 9.51 -2.29 -29.06
N SER A 27 8.35 -2.82 -29.43
CA SER A 27 7.69 -2.57 -30.73
C SER A 27 6.99 -1.23 -30.90
N GLY A 28 6.98 -0.41 -29.85
CA GLY A 28 6.33 0.90 -29.89
C GLY A 28 4.81 0.87 -29.68
N LYS A 29 4.27 -0.16 -28.98
CA LYS A 29 2.85 -0.27 -28.56
C LYS A 29 2.22 1.06 -28.16
N THR A 30 2.80 1.73 -27.17
CA THR A 30 2.29 3.01 -26.66
C THR A 30 2.33 4.12 -27.73
N THR A 31 3.33 4.11 -28.62
CA THR A 31 3.43 5.08 -29.72
C THR A 31 2.32 4.84 -30.76
N VAL A 32 2.06 3.59 -31.11
CA VAL A 32 0.96 3.18 -32.00
C VAL A 32 -0.39 3.58 -31.42
N LEU A 33 -0.61 3.32 -30.14
CA LEU A 33 -1.86 3.66 -29.46
C LEU A 33 -2.09 5.18 -29.40
N VAL A 34 -1.06 5.97 -29.03
CA VAL A 34 -1.15 7.43 -29.01
C VAL A 34 -1.40 8.01 -30.40
N GLU A 35 -0.72 7.49 -31.44
CA GLU A 35 -0.94 7.95 -32.81
C GLU A 35 -2.34 7.55 -33.31
N ARG A 36 -2.86 6.36 -32.97
CA ARG A 36 -4.23 5.96 -33.28
C ARG A 36 -5.26 6.92 -32.67
N VAL A 37 -5.13 7.25 -31.38
CA VAL A 37 -5.98 8.23 -30.69
C VAL A 37 -5.89 9.59 -31.37
N LEU A 38 -4.68 10.04 -31.74
CA LEU A 38 -4.50 11.29 -32.47
C LEU A 38 -5.23 11.28 -33.82
N ARG A 39 -5.15 10.18 -34.57
CA ARG A 39 -5.81 10.03 -35.87
C ARG A 39 -7.33 10.02 -35.74
N GLU A 40 -7.88 9.39 -34.71
CA GLU A 40 -9.31 9.48 -34.37
C GLU A 40 -9.73 10.93 -34.10
N ILE A 41 -8.93 11.64 -33.29
CA ILE A 41 -9.20 13.05 -32.99
C ILE A 41 -9.18 13.89 -34.28
N LEU A 42 -8.19 13.68 -35.14
CA LEU A 42 -8.08 14.38 -36.42
C LEU A 42 -9.19 14.02 -37.42
N ALA A 43 -9.78 12.82 -37.31
CA ALA A 43 -10.94 12.40 -38.10
C ALA A 43 -12.27 12.99 -37.59
N GLY A 44 -12.27 13.65 -36.43
CA GLY A 44 -13.41 14.34 -35.84
C GLY A 44 -14.05 13.65 -34.65
N THR A 45 -13.47 12.55 -34.15
CA THR A 45 -13.88 11.90 -32.90
C THR A 45 -13.39 12.73 -31.70
N GLN A 46 -14.27 13.07 -30.76
CA GLN A 46 -13.81 13.81 -29.58
C GLN A 46 -13.03 12.89 -28.65
N VAL A 47 -12.03 13.41 -27.94
CA VAL A 47 -11.27 12.62 -26.96
C VAL A 47 -12.15 12.07 -25.84
N SER A 48 -13.27 12.73 -25.53
CA SER A 48 -14.28 12.25 -24.57
C SER A 48 -15.16 11.10 -25.08
N GLU A 49 -15.13 10.82 -26.40
CA GLU A 49 -15.81 9.70 -27.05
C GLU A 49 -14.88 8.47 -27.18
N LEU A 50 -13.67 8.52 -26.60
CA LEU A 50 -12.72 7.41 -26.57
C LEU A 50 -12.58 6.91 -25.12
N LEU A 51 -12.67 5.60 -24.94
CA LEU A 51 -12.28 4.97 -23.68
C LEU A 51 -10.88 4.36 -23.88
N VAL A 52 -9.91 4.79 -23.08
CA VAL A 52 -8.58 4.22 -23.08
C VAL A 52 -8.24 3.67 -21.71
N VAL A 53 -8.14 2.35 -21.62
CA VAL A 53 -7.87 1.61 -20.39
C VAL A 53 -6.42 1.15 -20.38
N THR A 54 -5.74 1.40 -19.25
CA THR A 54 -4.35 1.00 -19.01
C THR A 54 -4.24 0.20 -17.71
N PHE A 55 -3.16 -0.56 -17.53
CA PHE A 55 -2.97 -1.38 -16.32
C PHE A 55 -2.57 -0.57 -15.08
N THR A 56 -1.89 0.58 -15.22
CA THR A 56 -1.41 1.38 -14.08
C THR A 56 -1.77 2.87 -14.21
N LYS A 57 -1.92 3.55 -13.05
CA LYS A 57 -2.16 5.00 -13.01
C LYS A 57 -1.02 5.78 -13.69
N ALA A 58 0.22 5.31 -13.55
CA ALA A 58 1.37 5.92 -14.20
C ALA A 58 1.30 5.82 -15.73
N ALA A 59 0.89 4.66 -16.27
CA ALA A 59 0.70 4.47 -17.70
C ALA A 59 -0.41 5.38 -18.27
N ALA A 60 -1.53 5.52 -17.54
CA ALA A 60 -2.61 6.45 -17.92
C ALA A 60 -2.12 7.91 -17.99
N GLU A 61 -1.38 8.38 -16.97
CA GLU A 61 -0.86 9.76 -16.94
C GLU A 61 0.24 9.99 -18.00
N GLU A 62 1.08 8.99 -18.25
CA GLU A 62 2.04 9.05 -19.36
C GLU A 62 1.30 9.14 -20.70
N MET A 63 0.25 8.36 -20.90
CA MET A 63 -0.55 8.36 -22.12
C MET A 63 -1.24 9.72 -22.35
N LYS A 64 -1.86 10.30 -21.32
CA LYS A 64 -2.39 11.68 -21.37
C LYS A 64 -1.31 12.67 -21.77
N THR A 65 -0.14 12.61 -21.15
CA THR A 65 0.99 13.50 -21.45
C THR A 65 1.44 13.37 -22.90
N ARG A 66 1.57 12.14 -23.41
CA ARG A 66 1.94 11.86 -24.80
C ARG A 66 0.89 12.39 -25.80
N ILE A 67 -0.40 12.20 -25.52
CA ILE A 67 -1.50 12.73 -26.34
C ILE A 67 -1.48 14.27 -26.35
N LYS A 68 -1.30 14.93 -25.20
CA LYS A 68 -1.17 16.39 -25.12
C LYS A 68 -0.01 16.92 -25.97
N ASN A 69 1.14 16.26 -25.89
CA ASN A 69 2.31 16.61 -26.68
C ASN A 69 2.04 16.44 -28.18
N ALA A 70 1.42 15.34 -28.58
CA ALA A 70 1.06 15.06 -29.97
C ALA A 70 0.07 16.12 -30.53
N LEU A 71 -0.99 16.43 -29.78
CA LEU A 71 -1.95 17.48 -30.15
C LEU A 71 -1.30 18.86 -30.28
N THR A 72 -0.37 19.19 -29.36
CA THR A 72 0.37 20.46 -29.39
C THR A 72 1.25 20.57 -30.64
N GLN A 73 1.92 19.47 -31.02
CA GLN A 73 2.71 19.41 -32.24
C GLN A 73 1.86 19.52 -33.51
N GLU A 74 0.71 18.84 -33.57
CA GLU A 74 -0.22 18.95 -34.70
C GLU A 74 -0.78 20.38 -34.85
N MET A 75 -1.14 21.03 -33.75
CA MET A 75 -1.66 22.40 -33.74
C MET A 75 -0.67 23.44 -34.31
N ALA A 76 0.64 23.15 -34.24
CA ALA A 76 1.68 24.00 -34.81
C ALA A 76 1.73 23.95 -36.34
N LYS A 77 1.17 22.91 -36.98
CA LYS A 77 1.20 22.76 -38.44
C LYS A 77 0.26 23.75 -39.15
N PRO A 78 0.58 24.17 -40.38
CA PRO A 78 -0.32 25.00 -41.18
C PRO A 78 -1.52 24.19 -41.71
N GLY A 79 -2.70 24.81 -41.78
CA GLY A 79 -3.91 24.22 -42.39
C GLY A 79 -4.81 23.38 -41.47
N VAL A 80 -4.44 23.18 -40.19
CA VAL A 80 -5.25 22.41 -39.22
C VAL A 80 -6.28 23.29 -38.50
N ASN A 81 -7.39 22.68 -38.05
CA ASN A 81 -8.40 23.37 -37.24
C ASN A 81 -7.89 23.58 -35.80
N ARG A 82 -7.14 24.66 -35.59
CA ARG A 82 -6.53 24.99 -34.27
C ARG A 82 -7.54 25.16 -33.14
N ARG A 83 -8.75 25.64 -33.44
CA ARG A 83 -9.80 25.81 -32.43
C ARG A 83 -10.25 24.46 -31.88
N TYR A 84 -10.58 23.53 -32.78
CA TYR A 84 -10.95 22.17 -32.42
C TYR A 84 -9.84 21.48 -31.61
N LEU A 85 -8.59 21.50 -32.10
CA LEU A 85 -7.46 20.86 -31.41
C LEU A 85 -7.20 21.44 -30.01
N ARG A 86 -7.42 22.76 -29.81
CA ARG A 86 -7.32 23.39 -28.49
C ARG A 86 -8.44 22.96 -27.55
N GLU A 87 -9.66 22.81 -28.06
CA GLU A 87 -10.79 22.26 -27.30
C GLU A 87 -10.49 20.81 -26.88
N GLN A 88 -9.98 19.98 -27.79
CA GLN A 88 -9.58 18.60 -27.49
C GLN A 88 -8.43 18.53 -26.46
N LEU A 89 -7.42 19.39 -26.59
CA LEU A 89 -6.29 19.46 -25.64
C LEU A 89 -6.76 19.73 -24.20
N ASN A 90 -7.73 20.64 -24.04
CA ASN A 90 -8.31 20.96 -22.72
C ASN A 90 -9.14 19.80 -22.15
N GLN A 91 -9.70 18.95 -23.01
CA GLN A 91 -10.52 17.79 -22.60
C GLN A 91 -9.68 16.57 -22.18
N VAL A 92 -8.39 16.48 -22.56
CA VAL A 92 -7.53 15.32 -22.26
C VAL A 92 -7.47 15.00 -20.77
N ASP A 93 -7.43 16.02 -19.91
CA ASP A 93 -7.36 15.82 -18.45
C ASP A 93 -8.63 15.18 -17.87
N THR A 94 -9.78 15.44 -18.50
CA THR A 94 -11.10 14.93 -18.11
C THR A 94 -11.57 13.74 -18.95
N ALA A 95 -10.79 13.33 -19.95
CA ALA A 95 -11.13 12.22 -20.82
C ALA A 95 -11.00 10.87 -20.10
N ASN A 96 -11.67 9.85 -20.63
CA ASN A 96 -11.64 8.48 -20.09
C ASN A 96 -10.33 7.75 -20.45
N ILE A 97 -9.20 8.32 -20.03
CA ILE A 97 -7.86 7.73 -20.14
C ILE A 97 -7.40 7.40 -18.72
N SER A 98 -7.60 6.14 -18.30
CA SER A 98 -7.45 5.75 -16.89
C SER A 98 -7.07 4.27 -16.73
N THR A 99 -7.00 3.81 -15.48
CA THR A 99 -7.06 2.37 -15.19
C THR A 99 -8.49 1.86 -15.29
N ILE A 100 -8.66 0.54 -15.36
CA ILE A 100 -9.98 -0.09 -15.35
C ILE A 100 -10.72 0.18 -14.04
N ASP A 101 -10.03 0.10 -12.89
CA ASP A 101 -10.60 0.44 -11.58
C ASP A 101 -11.14 1.88 -11.55
N ALA A 102 -10.37 2.83 -12.08
CA ALA A 102 -10.79 4.24 -12.12
C ALA A 102 -12.01 4.45 -13.03
N PHE A 103 -12.12 3.69 -14.11
CA PHE A 103 -13.32 3.68 -14.94
C PHE A 103 -14.51 3.07 -14.18
N CYS A 104 -14.33 1.93 -13.50
CA CYS A 104 -15.35 1.32 -12.65
C CYS A 104 -15.83 2.29 -11.55
N LEU A 105 -14.93 3.07 -10.96
CA LEU A 105 -15.26 4.12 -10.01
C LEU A 105 -16.17 5.20 -10.61
N GLU A 106 -15.90 5.62 -11.85
CA GLU A 106 -16.75 6.59 -12.57
C GLU A 106 -18.16 6.02 -12.80
N VAL A 107 -18.25 4.74 -13.21
CA VAL A 107 -19.53 4.03 -13.36
C VAL A 107 -20.31 4.07 -12.05
N ILE A 108 -19.66 3.74 -10.93
CA ILE A 108 -20.29 3.75 -9.61
C ILE A 108 -20.72 5.17 -9.22
N HIS A 109 -19.86 6.18 -9.33
CA HIS A 109 -20.24 7.56 -8.97
C HIS A 109 -21.40 8.10 -9.81
N ARG A 110 -21.50 7.68 -11.08
CA ARG A 110 -22.59 8.12 -11.96
C ARG A 110 -23.90 7.38 -11.70
N PHE A 111 -23.83 6.09 -11.34
CA PHE A 111 -24.99 5.21 -11.24
C PHE A 111 -25.16 4.56 -9.86
N TYR A 112 -24.63 5.17 -8.78
CA TYR A 112 -24.67 4.61 -7.40
C TYR A 112 -26.08 4.23 -6.94
N TYR A 113 -27.10 4.95 -7.41
CA TYR A 113 -28.50 4.73 -7.08
C TYR A 113 -29.06 3.42 -7.63
N SER A 114 -28.39 2.75 -8.58
CA SER A 114 -28.80 1.43 -9.08
C SER A 114 -28.37 0.28 -8.17
N VAL A 115 -27.47 0.54 -7.20
CA VAL A 115 -26.81 -0.48 -6.37
C VAL A 115 -26.94 -0.23 -4.86
N ASP A 116 -27.86 0.66 -4.45
CA ASP A 116 -28.12 1.05 -3.04
C ASP A 116 -26.84 1.47 -2.30
N LEU A 117 -26.06 2.35 -2.94
CA LEU A 117 -24.81 2.87 -2.40
C LEU A 117 -24.92 4.36 -2.05
N ASP A 118 -24.49 4.75 -0.86
CA ASP A 118 -24.39 6.17 -0.49
C ASP A 118 -23.32 6.88 -1.34
N PRO A 119 -23.62 8.02 -2.00
CA PRO A 119 -22.65 8.73 -2.84
C PRO A 119 -21.43 9.28 -2.10
N SER A 120 -21.46 9.34 -0.76
CA SER A 120 -20.36 9.78 0.11
C SER A 120 -19.40 8.66 0.51
N PHE A 121 -19.47 7.50 -0.16
CA PHE A 121 -18.59 6.37 0.10
C PHE A 121 -17.10 6.76 -0.01
N GLN A 122 -16.26 6.07 0.75
CA GLN A 122 -14.81 6.21 0.71
C GLN A 122 -14.17 4.92 0.20
N ILE A 123 -13.04 5.07 -0.50
CA ILE A 123 -12.25 3.93 -0.97
C ILE A 123 -11.36 3.48 0.18
N LEU A 124 -11.48 2.21 0.53
CA LEU A 124 -10.63 1.51 1.47
C LEU A 124 -9.26 1.27 0.85
N THR A 125 -8.38 2.26 0.94
CA THR A 125 -7.02 2.21 0.38
C THR A 125 -5.98 1.59 1.32
N ASP A 126 -6.27 1.51 2.61
CA ASP A 126 -5.37 0.90 3.60
C ASP A 126 -5.59 -0.62 3.64
N GLU A 127 -4.61 -1.37 3.12
CA GLU A 127 -4.65 -2.84 3.10
C GLU A 127 -4.74 -3.46 4.50
N THR A 128 -4.18 -2.80 5.50
CA THR A 128 -4.22 -3.30 6.88
C THR A 128 -5.61 -3.11 7.46
N GLN A 129 -6.26 -1.96 7.23
CA GLN A 129 -7.68 -1.80 7.59
C GLN A 129 -8.55 -2.84 6.89
N ALA A 130 -8.33 -3.10 5.60
CA ALA A 130 -9.05 -4.15 4.88
C ALA A 130 -8.84 -5.55 5.51
N ALA A 131 -7.60 -5.89 5.87
CA ALA A 131 -7.29 -7.14 6.54
C ALA A 131 -7.99 -7.26 7.90
N LEU A 132 -8.06 -6.17 8.68
CA LEU A 132 -8.77 -6.13 9.97
C LEU A 132 -10.27 -6.39 9.82
N LEU A 133 -10.90 -5.75 8.82
CA LEU A 133 -12.32 -5.94 8.54
C LEU A 133 -12.61 -7.36 8.02
N LYS A 134 -11.75 -7.92 7.16
CA LYS A 134 -11.86 -9.32 6.70
C LYS A 134 -11.73 -10.31 7.87
N GLU A 135 -10.75 -10.12 8.75
CA GLU A 135 -10.57 -10.98 9.92
C GLU A 135 -11.79 -10.91 10.85
N ARG A 136 -12.34 -9.71 11.06
CA ARG A 136 -13.59 -9.53 11.81
C ARG A 136 -14.75 -10.30 11.15
N ALA A 137 -14.93 -10.15 9.84
CA ALA A 137 -15.96 -10.87 9.09
C ALA A 137 -15.82 -12.39 9.27
N LEU A 138 -14.60 -12.89 9.13
CA LEU A 138 -14.27 -14.30 9.30
C LEU A 138 -14.63 -14.82 10.69
N ARG A 139 -14.27 -14.08 11.75
CA ARG A 139 -14.63 -14.47 13.13
C ARG A 139 -16.13 -14.47 13.39
N GLU A 140 -16.86 -13.50 12.81
CA GLU A 140 -18.32 -13.43 12.94
C GLU A 140 -18.98 -14.63 12.23
N VAL A 141 -18.51 -15.00 11.04
CA VAL A 141 -18.98 -16.17 10.28
C VAL A 141 -18.65 -17.47 11.02
N GLU A 142 -17.42 -17.64 11.49
CA GLU A 142 -17.03 -18.78 12.33
C GLU A 142 -17.95 -18.94 13.54
N GLY A 143 -18.16 -17.85 14.29
CA GLY A 143 -19.02 -17.84 15.46
C GLY A 143 -20.46 -18.25 15.14
N GLU A 144 -20.98 -17.82 13.99
CA GLU A 144 -22.32 -18.17 13.53
C GLU A 144 -22.46 -19.68 13.23
N PHE A 145 -21.60 -20.23 12.37
CA PHE A 145 -21.67 -21.65 11.98
C PHE A 145 -21.42 -22.60 13.17
N PHE A 146 -20.46 -22.30 14.05
CA PHE A 146 -20.20 -23.13 15.24
C PHE A 146 -21.33 -23.06 16.26
N THR A 147 -21.98 -21.91 16.42
CA THR A 147 -23.14 -21.77 17.31
C THR A 147 -24.34 -22.55 16.79
N GLN A 148 -24.54 -22.58 15.47
CA GLN A 148 -25.60 -23.36 14.81
C GLN A 148 -25.32 -24.87 14.80
N LYS A 149 -24.11 -25.29 15.15
CA LYS A 149 -23.64 -26.70 15.12
C LYS A 149 -23.77 -27.32 13.73
N ASP A 150 -23.43 -26.56 12.70
CA ASP A 150 -23.41 -27.05 11.32
C ASP A 150 -22.38 -28.20 11.18
N SER A 151 -22.86 -29.38 10.79
CA SER A 151 -22.04 -30.58 10.72
C SER A 151 -21.07 -30.56 9.54
N ASP A 152 -21.45 -29.94 8.43
CA ASP A 152 -20.64 -29.91 7.22
C ASP A 152 -19.53 -28.85 7.36
N PHE A 153 -19.82 -27.70 7.95
CA PHE A 153 -18.82 -26.70 8.33
C PHE A 153 -17.81 -27.25 9.35
N SER A 154 -18.29 -27.98 10.37
CA SER A 154 -17.39 -28.64 11.34
C SER A 154 -16.46 -29.63 10.65
N ARG A 155 -16.98 -30.40 9.67
CA ARG A 155 -16.17 -31.32 8.86
C ARG A 155 -15.13 -30.61 8.01
N PHE A 156 -15.47 -29.46 7.44
CA PHE A 156 -14.51 -28.60 6.76
C PHE A 156 -13.39 -28.18 7.72
N TYR A 157 -13.72 -27.61 8.89
CA TYR A 157 -12.71 -27.18 9.86
C TYR A 157 -11.82 -28.34 10.34
N ASP A 158 -12.40 -29.49 10.68
CA ASP A 158 -11.64 -30.66 11.14
C ASP A 158 -10.65 -31.20 10.09
N ASN A 159 -10.96 -31.01 8.80
CA ASN A 159 -10.12 -31.45 7.70
C ASN A 159 -8.83 -30.61 7.57
N PHE A 160 -8.91 -29.30 7.83
CA PHE A 160 -7.80 -28.36 7.64
C PHE A 160 -7.14 -27.87 8.93
N ALA A 161 -7.84 -27.90 10.06
CA ALA A 161 -7.29 -27.43 11.34
C ALA A 161 -6.10 -28.28 11.81
N GLY A 162 -5.08 -27.59 12.33
CA GLY A 162 -3.95 -28.21 13.01
C GLY A 162 -4.34 -28.72 14.39
N ASP A 163 -3.40 -29.39 15.08
CA ASP A 163 -3.65 -29.91 16.44
C ASP A 163 -3.93 -28.79 17.47
N ARG A 164 -3.55 -27.53 17.17
CA ARG A 164 -3.63 -26.39 18.08
C ARG A 164 -4.06 -25.05 17.45
N ASP A 165 -4.23 -24.99 16.13
CA ASP A 165 -4.58 -23.76 15.41
C ASP A 165 -5.60 -24.03 14.29
N ALA A 166 -6.27 -22.97 13.87
CA ALA A 166 -7.29 -22.98 12.82
C ALA A 166 -6.89 -22.03 11.68
N ASP A 167 -5.60 -21.82 11.45
CA ASP A 167 -5.14 -20.83 10.47
C ASP A 167 -5.32 -21.34 9.03
N SER A 168 -5.03 -22.63 8.76
CA SER A 168 -5.19 -23.21 7.41
C SER A 168 -6.60 -23.11 6.80
N PRO A 169 -7.72 -23.38 7.51
CA PRO A 169 -9.06 -23.17 6.94
C PRO A 169 -9.36 -21.68 6.69
N ARG A 170 -8.78 -20.77 7.48
CA ARG A 170 -8.95 -19.32 7.30
C ARG A 170 -8.19 -18.83 6.08
N ASP A 171 -6.94 -19.27 5.91
CA ASP A 171 -6.12 -18.97 4.75
C ASP A 171 -6.81 -19.45 3.46
N LEU A 172 -7.42 -20.65 3.49
CA LEU A 172 -8.20 -21.18 2.37
C LEU A 172 -9.36 -20.24 1.98
N LEU A 173 -10.14 -19.76 2.94
CA LEU A 173 -11.25 -18.83 2.67
C LEU A 173 -10.71 -17.48 2.15
N LEU A 174 -9.62 -16.96 2.71
CA LEU A 174 -9.02 -15.71 2.24
C LEU A 174 -8.45 -15.82 0.82
N ASP A 175 -7.82 -16.94 0.47
CA ASP A 175 -7.34 -17.21 -0.89
C ASP A 175 -8.51 -17.38 -1.86
N LEU A 176 -9.55 -18.09 -1.44
CA LEU A 176 -10.76 -18.30 -2.23
C LEU A 176 -11.51 -17.00 -2.47
N TYR A 177 -11.57 -16.10 -1.48
CA TYR A 177 -12.11 -14.73 -1.64
C TYR A 177 -11.43 -14.00 -2.78
N ASN A 178 -10.10 -13.98 -2.78
CA ASN A 178 -9.32 -13.26 -3.80
C ASN A 178 -9.56 -13.83 -5.20
N TYR A 179 -9.74 -15.15 -5.30
CA TYR A 179 -10.05 -15.81 -6.57
C TYR A 179 -11.49 -15.56 -7.03
N ALA A 180 -12.46 -15.69 -6.10
CA ALA A 180 -13.88 -15.55 -6.37
C ALA A 180 -14.23 -14.12 -6.81
N MET A 181 -13.69 -13.11 -6.13
CA MET A 181 -13.96 -11.70 -6.44
C MET A 181 -13.44 -11.24 -7.82
N ALA A 182 -12.59 -12.03 -8.48
CA ALA A 182 -12.15 -11.79 -9.87
C ALA A 182 -13.07 -12.45 -10.92
N LYS A 183 -14.14 -13.14 -10.49
CA LYS A 183 -15.13 -13.78 -11.39
C LYS A 183 -16.37 -12.91 -11.56
N PRO A 184 -16.94 -12.81 -12.79
CA PRO A 184 -18.16 -12.03 -13.05
C PRO A 184 -19.35 -12.38 -12.14
N GLU A 185 -19.67 -13.66 -12.03
CA GLU A 185 -20.78 -14.18 -11.22
C GLU A 185 -20.22 -15.10 -10.13
N TYR A 186 -19.48 -14.51 -9.18
CA TYR A 186 -18.75 -15.27 -8.16
C TYR A 186 -19.67 -16.19 -7.34
N HIS A 187 -20.91 -15.78 -7.07
CA HIS A 187 -21.87 -16.59 -6.33
C HIS A 187 -22.29 -17.86 -7.08
N ALA A 188 -22.48 -17.76 -8.40
CA ALA A 188 -22.79 -18.91 -9.25
C ALA A 188 -21.58 -19.84 -9.38
N TRP A 189 -20.39 -19.26 -9.55
CA TRP A 189 -19.14 -20.01 -9.63
C TRP A 189 -18.85 -20.80 -8.34
N LEU A 190 -18.99 -20.19 -7.16
CA LEU A 190 -18.81 -20.86 -5.86
C LEU A 190 -19.78 -22.05 -5.71
N LYS A 191 -21.04 -21.89 -6.14
CA LYS A 191 -22.04 -22.98 -6.11
C LYS A 191 -21.74 -24.15 -7.05
N GLN A 192 -20.97 -23.91 -8.12
CA GLN A 192 -20.59 -24.94 -9.09
C GLN A 192 -19.36 -25.75 -8.66
N LEU A 193 -18.55 -25.25 -7.70
CA LEU A 193 -17.33 -25.95 -7.25
C LEU A 193 -17.57 -27.42 -6.84
N PRO A 194 -18.66 -27.77 -6.12
CA PRO A 194 -18.94 -29.16 -5.75
C PRO A 194 -19.33 -30.05 -6.94
N GLU A 195 -19.82 -29.49 -8.05
CA GLU A 195 -20.29 -30.28 -9.21
C GLU A 195 -19.14 -31.04 -9.89
N VAL A 196 -17.90 -30.55 -9.78
CA VAL A 196 -16.70 -31.19 -10.34
C VAL A 196 -16.40 -32.53 -9.65
N TYR A 197 -16.90 -32.72 -8.43
CA TYR A 197 -16.72 -33.94 -7.65
C TYR A 197 -17.74 -35.04 -7.96
N GLU A 198 -18.72 -34.78 -8.83
CA GLU A 198 -19.76 -35.76 -9.19
C GLU A 198 -19.19 -36.93 -9.98
N THR A 199 -19.32 -38.14 -9.42
CA THR A 199 -18.86 -39.40 -10.04
C THR A 199 -19.99 -40.28 -10.53
N ASN A 200 -21.20 -40.18 -9.97
CA ASN A 200 -22.30 -41.12 -10.20
C ASN A 200 -21.89 -42.59 -9.93
N ASP A 201 -21.09 -42.82 -8.89
CA ASP A 201 -20.55 -44.13 -8.46
C ASP A 201 -19.57 -44.83 -9.43
N GLU A 202 -19.21 -44.22 -10.57
CA GLU A 202 -18.21 -44.74 -11.51
C GLU A 202 -17.18 -43.66 -11.89
N ILE A 203 -15.90 -43.86 -11.50
CA ILE A 203 -14.86 -42.83 -11.70
C ILE A 203 -14.60 -42.59 -13.18
N THR A 204 -14.50 -43.67 -13.97
CA THR A 204 -14.15 -43.58 -15.39
C THR A 204 -15.21 -42.87 -16.22
N LYS A 205 -16.48 -42.86 -15.79
CA LYS A 205 -17.57 -42.15 -16.47
C LYS A 205 -17.79 -40.72 -15.98
N SER A 206 -17.11 -40.30 -14.92
CA SER A 206 -17.21 -38.94 -14.39
C SER A 206 -16.78 -37.90 -15.43
N LYS A 207 -17.36 -36.69 -15.34
CA LYS A 207 -17.00 -35.58 -16.25
C LYS A 207 -15.52 -35.22 -16.13
N LEU A 208 -14.99 -35.21 -14.90
CA LEU A 208 -13.58 -34.94 -14.63
C LEU A 208 -12.67 -35.96 -15.32
N TRP A 209 -12.99 -37.25 -15.23
CA TRP A 209 -12.20 -38.29 -15.85
C TRP A 209 -12.18 -38.17 -17.37
N GLN A 210 -13.36 -38.08 -17.99
CA GLN A 210 -13.49 -38.07 -19.44
C GLN A 210 -12.96 -36.79 -20.10
N LYS A 211 -13.16 -35.62 -19.47
CA LYS A 211 -12.77 -34.33 -20.06
C LYS A 211 -11.34 -33.91 -19.74
N GLN A 212 -10.77 -34.37 -18.62
CA GLN A 212 -9.47 -33.87 -18.14
C GLN A 212 -8.45 -35.00 -17.90
N ILE A 213 -8.75 -35.97 -17.04
CA ILE A 213 -7.76 -36.98 -16.61
C ILE A 213 -7.37 -37.92 -17.77
N LYS A 214 -8.36 -38.55 -18.43
CA LYS A 214 -8.11 -39.49 -19.53
C LYS A 214 -7.31 -38.85 -20.67
N PRO A 215 -7.67 -37.68 -21.22
CA PRO A 215 -6.87 -37.01 -22.25
C PRO A 215 -5.44 -36.71 -21.80
N TYR A 216 -5.26 -36.23 -20.56
CA TYR A 216 -3.93 -35.96 -20.00
C TYR A 216 -3.07 -37.22 -19.90
N LEU A 217 -3.63 -38.32 -19.36
CA LEU A 217 -2.90 -39.58 -19.22
C LEU A 217 -2.52 -40.18 -20.57
N LEU A 218 -3.44 -40.14 -21.55
CA LEU A 218 -3.17 -40.62 -22.91
C LEU A 218 -2.03 -39.83 -23.56
N ASP A 219 -2.07 -38.51 -23.50
CA ASP A 219 -1.04 -37.64 -24.09
C ASP A 219 0.32 -37.83 -23.40
N SER A 220 0.32 -37.81 -22.05
CA SER A 220 1.52 -37.93 -21.23
C SER A 220 2.26 -39.25 -21.43
N PHE A 221 1.55 -40.38 -21.51
CA PHE A 221 2.18 -41.69 -21.66
C PHE A 221 2.48 -42.08 -23.10
N LYS A 222 1.76 -41.53 -24.08
CA LYS A 222 2.09 -41.73 -25.50
C LYS A 222 3.49 -41.22 -25.83
N GLY A 223 3.91 -40.10 -25.24
CA GLY A 223 5.26 -39.58 -25.39
C GLY A 223 6.35 -40.55 -24.88
N ILE A 224 6.12 -41.26 -23.77
CA ILE A 224 7.05 -42.30 -23.30
C ILE A 224 7.05 -43.48 -24.26
N GLU A 225 5.87 -43.96 -24.68
CA GLU A 225 5.74 -45.10 -25.58
C GLU A 225 6.49 -44.84 -26.90
N ASP A 226 6.29 -43.66 -27.50
CA ASP A 226 6.96 -43.23 -28.72
C ASP A 226 8.49 -43.11 -28.52
N LYS A 227 8.95 -42.52 -27.41
CA LYS A 227 10.39 -42.46 -27.07
C LYS A 227 10.99 -43.86 -26.98
N ILE A 228 10.38 -44.77 -26.21
CA ILE A 228 10.87 -46.14 -26.03
C ILE A 228 10.94 -46.85 -27.38
N ASN A 229 9.89 -46.78 -28.19
CA ASN A 229 9.86 -47.41 -29.50
C ASN A 229 10.93 -46.85 -30.45
N GLY A 230 11.10 -45.53 -30.51
CA GLY A 230 12.11 -44.87 -31.34
C GLY A 230 13.55 -45.28 -30.98
N TYR A 231 13.87 -45.36 -29.68
CA TYR A 231 15.21 -45.77 -29.22
C TYR A 231 15.61 -47.19 -29.68
N PHE A 232 14.64 -48.12 -29.83
CA PHE A 232 14.89 -49.49 -30.27
C PHE A 232 14.77 -49.70 -31.79
N GLU A 233 14.19 -48.75 -32.53
CA GLU A 233 14.15 -48.76 -34.00
C GLU A 233 15.44 -48.19 -34.63
N GLU A 234 16.05 -47.16 -34.03
CA GLU A 234 17.20 -46.46 -34.62
C GLU A 234 18.56 -47.08 -34.26
N THR A 235 18.66 -47.88 -33.19
CA THR A 235 19.96 -48.29 -32.63
C THR A 235 20.13 -49.82 -32.55
N ILE A 236 21.10 -50.38 -33.28
CA ILE A 236 21.39 -51.83 -33.31
C ILE A 236 22.74 -52.12 -32.65
N PHE A 237 22.75 -52.21 -31.31
CA PHE A 237 23.89 -52.77 -30.56
C PHE A 237 23.52 -54.13 -29.97
N GLU A 238 23.97 -55.23 -30.60
CA GLU A 238 23.66 -56.60 -30.16
C GLU A 238 24.75 -57.17 -29.23
N THR A 239 24.68 -56.88 -27.93
CA THR A 239 25.43 -57.61 -26.90
C THR A 239 24.52 -58.47 -26.04
N LYS A 240 25.07 -59.53 -25.42
CA LYS A 240 24.30 -60.45 -24.56
C LYS A 240 23.70 -59.75 -23.34
N GLU A 241 24.37 -58.72 -22.84
CA GLU A 241 23.94 -57.88 -21.73
C GLU A 241 22.85 -56.89 -22.15
N LEU A 242 22.97 -56.24 -23.32
CA LEU A 242 21.96 -55.31 -23.84
C LEU A 242 20.67 -56.01 -24.27
N LYS A 243 20.74 -57.26 -24.74
CA LYS A 243 19.55 -58.06 -25.09
C LYS A 243 18.57 -58.17 -23.92
N LYS A 244 19.08 -58.38 -22.70
CA LYS A 244 18.22 -58.46 -21.51
C LYS A 244 17.64 -57.11 -21.09
N VAL A 245 18.35 -56.01 -21.36
CA VAL A 245 17.84 -54.65 -21.14
C VAL A 245 16.69 -54.39 -22.09
N ARG A 246 16.86 -54.71 -23.38
CA ARG A 246 15.83 -54.62 -24.41
C ARG A 246 14.57 -55.43 -24.04
N GLU A 247 14.72 -56.68 -23.61
CA GLU A 247 13.57 -57.52 -23.19
C GLU A 247 12.74 -56.89 -22.04
N ASP A 248 13.35 -56.16 -21.11
CA ASP A 248 12.65 -55.48 -20.00
C ASP A 248 11.98 -54.18 -20.43
N PHE A 249 12.56 -53.46 -21.39
CA PHE A 249 11.90 -52.33 -22.04
C PHE A 249 10.74 -52.75 -22.94
N GLU A 250 10.87 -53.84 -23.72
CA GLU A 250 9.79 -54.39 -24.54
C GLU A 250 8.61 -54.85 -23.67
N LEU A 251 8.88 -55.51 -22.54
CA LEU A 251 7.86 -55.88 -21.57
C LEU A 251 7.18 -54.64 -20.96
N PHE A 252 7.95 -53.62 -20.58
CA PHE A 252 7.41 -52.36 -20.07
C PHE A 252 6.52 -51.67 -21.12
N ALA A 253 7.00 -51.54 -22.36
CA ALA A 253 6.26 -50.94 -23.47
C ALA A 253 4.95 -51.70 -23.76
N GLN A 254 4.98 -53.05 -23.73
CA GLN A 254 3.77 -53.86 -23.89
C GLN A 254 2.74 -53.61 -22.78
N ASN A 255 3.19 -53.56 -21.51
CA ASN A 255 2.29 -53.27 -20.39
C ASN A 255 1.74 -51.85 -20.47
N LEU A 256 2.56 -50.89 -20.90
CA LEU A 256 2.15 -49.51 -21.13
C LEU A 256 1.12 -49.39 -22.25
N HIS A 257 1.32 -50.09 -23.36
CA HIS A 257 0.38 -50.18 -24.46
C HIS A 257 -0.99 -50.72 -24.00
N ASN A 258 -0.98 -51.79 -23.18
CA ASN A 258 -2.21 -52.36 -22.62
C ASN A 258 -2.94 -51.36 -21.70
N PHE A 259 -2.20 -50.57 -20.92
CA PHE A 259 -2.77 -49.50 -20.09
C PHE A 259 -3.41 -48.39 -20.95
N LEU A 260 -2.73 -47.92 -22.00
CA LEU A 260 -3.25 -46.92 -22.94
C LEU A 260 -4.50 -47.43 -23.69
N ALA A 261 -4.52 -48.71 -24.08
CA ALA A 261 -5.69 -49.35 -24.67
C ALA A 261 -6.87 -49.38 -23.68
N ALA A 262 -6.61 -49.75 -22.42
CA ALA A 262 -7.63 -49.78 -21.36
C ALA A 262 -8.22 -48.39 -21.05
N LEU A 263 -7.40 -47.35 -21.06
CA LEU A 263 -7.86 -45.95 -20.97
C LEU A 263 -8.76 -45.58 -22.15
N THR A 264 -8.36 -45.96 -23.38
CA THR A 264 -9.10 -45.62 -24.61
C THR A 264 -10.47 -46.30 -24.64
N GLU A 265 -10.52 -47.59 -24.28
CA GLU A 265 -11.73 -48.43 -24.24
C GLU A 265 -12.64 -48.19 -23.02
N ASP A 266 -12.29 -47.25 -22.14
CA ASP A 266 -13.03 -46.94 -20.91
C ASP A 266 -13.28 -48.16 -20.01
N LYS A 267 -12.26 -49.03 -19.90
CA LYS A 267 -12.32 -50.18 -19.00
C LYS A 267 -12.48 -49.76 -17.53
N PRO A 268 -12.95 -50.64 -16.62
CA PRO A 268 -13.12 -50.31 -15.21
C PRO A 268 -11.86 -49.73 -14.56
N TYR A 269 -12.02 -48.81 -13.61
CA TYR A 269 -10.90 -48.08 -12.98
C TYR A 269 -9.85 -49.01 -12.37
N ASP A 270 -10.28 -50.05 -11.64
CA ASP A 270 -9.37 -51.00 -11.00
C ASP A 270 -8.56 -51.84 -12.02
N GLU A 271 -9.12 -52.10 -13.21
CA GLU A 271 -8.38 -52.77 -14.30
C GLU A 271 -7.29 -51.86 -14.87
N GLN A 272 -7.62 -50.58 -15.10
CA GLN A 272 -6.63 -49.58 -15.53
C GLN A 272 -5.51 -49.42 -14.49
N ARG A 273 -5.88 -49.39 -13.21
CA ARG A 273 -4.95 -49.32 -12.07
C ARG A 273 -3.97 -50.49 -12.03
N ASP A 274 -4.47 -51.72 -12.18
CA ASP A 274 -3.64 -52.92 -12.15
C ASP A 274 -2.69 -52.98 -13.37
N LEU A 275 -3.17 -52.55 -14.54
CA LEU A 275 -2.34 -52.43 -15.74
C LEU A 275 -1.22 -51.40 -15.57
N LEU A 276 -1.49 -50.21 -15.01
CA LEU A 276 -0.45 -49.22 -14.72
C LEU A 276 0.56 -49.77 -13.70
N ARG A 277 0.10 -50.45 -12.65
CA ARG A 277 0.97 -51.07 -11.64
C ARG A 277 1.90 -52.15 -12.23
N SER A 278 1.44 -52.83 -13.28
CA SER A 278 2.22 -53.84 -14.01
C SER A 278 3.34 -53.25 -14.87
N CYS A 279 3.32 -51.94 -15.13
CA CYS A 279 4.38 -51.21 -15.83
C CYS A 279 5.60 -51.04 -14.91
N ALA A 280 6.40 -52.10 -14.75
CA ALA A 280 7.56 -52.12 -13.88
C ALA A 280 8.75 -52.79 -14.56
N PHE A 281 9.92 -52.15 -14.42
CA PHE A 281 11.18 -52.76 -14.83
C PHE A 281 11.66 -53.75 -13.77
N THR A 282 11.80 -55.02 -14.15
CA THR A 282 12.14 -56.13 -13.24
C THR A 282 13.57 -56.61 -13.41
N GLY A 283 14.24 -56.23 -14.50
CA GLY A 283 15.58 -56.68 -14.81
C GLY A 283 16.69 -56.05 -13.98
N ARG A 284 17.65 -56.88 -13.53
CA ARG A 284 18.91 -56.47 -12.91
C ARG A 284 20.07 -56.71 -13.86
N TYR A 285 20.78 -55.65 -14.21
CA TYR A 285 21.88 -55.68 -15.19
C TYR A 285 23.17 -55.15 -14.58
N ARG A 286 24.31 -55.68 -15.02
CA ARG A 286 25.63 -55.24 -14.59
C ARG A 286 26.40 -54.74 -15.82
N LYS A 287 26.97 -53.54 -15.73
CA LYS A 287 27.85 -52.99 -16.76
C LYS A 287 29.00 -53.95 -17.03
N SER A 288 29.30 -54.21 -18.30
CA SER A 288 30.45 -55.03 -18.68
C SER A 288 31.69 -54.14 -18.81
N ASN A 289 32.83 -54.60 -18.32
CA ASN A 289 34.12 -53.92 -18.52
C ASN A 289 34.62 -54.00 -19.99
N LYS A 290 33.85 -54.62 -20.89
CA LYS A 290 34.16 -54.80 -22.31
C LYS A 290 33.34 -53.90 -23.24
N TRP A 291 32.49 -53.03 -22.69
CA TRP A 291 31.76 -52.06 -23.48
C TRP A 291 32.69 -50.95 -23.95
N ASP A 292 32.55 -50.54 -25.20
CA ASP A 292 33.17 -49.33 -25.73
C ASP A 292 32.43 -48.08 -25.22
N GLU A 293 33.00 -46.92 -25.52
CA GLU A 293 32.48 -45.62 -25.06
C GLU A 293 31.04 -45.38 -25.55
N ASP A 294 30.77 -45.73 -26.81
CA ASP A 294 29.45 -45.60 -27.44
C ASP A 294 28.37 -46.46 -26.74
N ILE A 295 28.68 -47.73 -26.38
CA ILE A 295 27.74 -48.60 -25.65
C ILE A 295 27.53 -48.09 -24.21
N VAL A 296 28.55 -47.52 -23.58
CA VAL A 296 28.43 -46.96 -22.22
C VAL A 296 27.55 -45.71 -22.22
N GLU A 297 27.70 -44.84 -23.21
CA GLU A 297 26.86 -43.65 -23.41
C GLU A 297 25.41 -44.04 -23.70
N PHE A 298 25.19 -44.95 -24.66
CA PHE A 298 23.88 -45.50 -24.98
C PHE A 298 23.18 -46.13 -23.77
N TYR A 299 23.90 -46.93 -22.96
CA TYR A 299 23.36 -47.48 -21.72
C TYR A 299 23.03 -46.38 -20.69
N GLY A 300 23.81 -45.30 -20.67
CA GLY A 300 23.54 -44.12 -19.84
C GLY A 300 22.21 -43.46 -20.19
N ASP A 301 21.92 -43.27 -21.47
CA ASP A 301 20.65 -42.69 -21.93
C ASP A 301 19.46 -43.62 -21.68
N LEU A 302 19.62 -44.93 -21.90
CA LEU A 302 18.60 -45.90 -21.50
C LEU A 302 18.33 -45.87 -19.99
N GLN A 303 19.35 -45.67 -19.16
CA GLN A 303 19.18 -45.56 -17.72
C GLN A 303 18.36 -44.30 -17.37
N LYS A 304 18.62 -43.16 -18.04
CA LYS A 304 17.82 -41.93 -17.88
C LYS A 304 16.35 -42.15 -18.30
N LEU A 305 16.12 -42.74 -19.47
CA LEU A 305 14.77 -43.03 -19.96
C LEU A 305 14.02 -44.00 -19.02
N LYS A 306 14.71 -45.00 -18.47
CA LYS A 306 14.17 -45.92 -17.46
C LYS A 306 13.76 -45.18 -16.19
N ASP A 307 14.57 -44.24 -15.73
CA ASP A 307 14.30 -43.46 -14.51
C ASP A 307 13.16 -42.44 -14.75
N GLU A 308 13.10 -41.81 -15.93
CA GLU A 308 11.98 -40.95 -16.39
C GLU A 308 10.66 -41.73 -16.39
N ALA A 309 10.62 -42.87 -17.10
CA ALA A 309 9.43 -43.71 -17.20
C ALA A 309 8.96 -44.25 -15.84
N LYS A 310 9.90 -44.64 -14.96
CA LYS A 310 9.58 -45.04 -13.58
C LYS A 310 8.99 -43.90 -12.76
N SER A 311 9.58 -42.71 -12.85
CA SER A 311 9.07 -41.53 -12.15
C SER A 311 7.65 -41.23 -12.61
N GLN A 312 7.42 -41.17 -13.92
CA GLN A 312 6.10 -40.86 -14.48
C GLN A 312 5.03 -41.90 -14.08
N VAL A 313 5.34 -43.20 -14.11
CA VAL A 313 4.45 -44.25 -13.60
C VAL A 313 4.17 -44.05 -12.11
N PHE A 314 5.20 -43.81 -11.30
CA PHE A 314 5.05 -43.61 -9.85
C PHE A 314 4.23 -42.36 -9.52
N ASP A 315 4.53 -41.23 -10.15
CA ASP A 315 3.85 -39.95 -9.95
C ASP A 315 2.39 -40.04 -10.40
N THR A 316 2.12 -40.68 -11.54
CA THR A 316 0.74 -40.94 -12.01
C THR A 316 0.00 -41.86 -11.04
N PHE A 317 0.63 -42.96 -10.61
CA PHE A 317 -0.02 -43.92 -9.74
C PHE A 317 -0.37 -43.29 -8.39
N THR A 318 0.54 -42.50 -7.82
CA THR A 318 0.30 -41.79 -6.56
C THR A 318 -0.75 -40.70 -6.69
N ALA A 319 -0.82 -40.01 -7.82
CA ALA A 319 -1.80 -38.94 -8.05
C ALA A 319 -3.21 -39.45 -8.35
N PHE A 320 -3.35 -40.52 -9.16
CA PHE A 320 -4.64 -40.92 -9.72
C PHE A 320 -5.11 -42.32 -9.34
N PHE A 321 -4.23 -43.21 -8.89
CA PHE A 321 -4.50 -44.65 -8.72
C PHE A 321 -4.07 -45.21 -7.35
N ALA A 322 -3.85 -44.33 -6.37
CA ALA A 322 -3.35 -44.72 -5.04
C ALA A 322 -4.31 -45.69 -4.32
N THR A 323 -5.62 -45.49 -4.49
CA THR A 323 -6.68 -46.31 -3.90
C THR A 323 -7.46 -47.09 -4.96
N ASP A 324 -8.31 -48.04 -4.54
CA ASP A 324 -9.28 -48.70 -5.43
C ASP A 324 -10.47 -47.78 -5.76
N GLU A 325 -11.28 -48.16 -6.73
CA GLU A 325 -12.41 -47.34 -7.20
C GLU A 325 -13.39 -47.01 -6.06
N LYS A 326 -13.67 -47.98 -5.18
CA LYS A 326 -14.62 -47.82 -4.08
C LYS A 326 -14.17 -46.75 -3.09
N GLU A 327 -12.91 -46.79 -2.65
CA GLU A 327 -12.37 -45.77 -1.76
C GLU A 327 -12.21 -44.43 -2.51
N GLN A 328 -11.85 -44.45 -3.79
CA GLN A 328 -11.75 -43.22 -4.60
C GLN A 328 -13.10 -42.51 -4.76
N VAL A 329 -14.19 -43.26 -4.98
CA VAL A 329 -15.57 -42.71 -5.00
C VAL A 329 -15.93 -42.09 -3.65
N LYS A 330 -15.58 -42.76 -2.54
CA LYS A 330 -15.77 -42.22 -1.19
C LYS A 330 -15.02 -40.90 -1.00
N VAL A 331 -13.74 -40.85 -1.38
CA VAL A 331 -12.90 -39.64 -1.35
C VAL A 331 -13.56 -38.50 -2.14
N MET A 332 -14.09 -38.79 -3.34
CA MET A 332 -14.78 -37.78 -4.15
C MET A 332 -16.09 -37.29 -3.50
N HIS A 333 -16.92 -38.17 -2.95
CA HIS A 333 -18.15 -37.79 -2.25
C HIS A 333 -17.89 -36.98 -0.96
N ASP A 334 -16.88 -37.35 -0.18
CA ASP A 334 -16.51 -36.60 1.02
C ASP A 334 -15.88 -35.24 0.67
N GLY A 335 -15.06 -35.20 -0.39
CA GLY A 335 -14.54 -33.97 -0.97
C GLY A 335 -15.66 -33.04 -1.42
N GLN A 336 -16.68 -33.56 -2.10
CA GLN A 336 -17.85 -32.79 -2.53
C GLN A 336 -18.55 -32.10 -1.36
N LYS A 337 -18.78 -32.81 -0.25
CA LYS A 337 -19.43 -32.24 0.95
C LYS A 337 -18.60 -31.13 1.58
N ILE A 338 -17.28 -31.35 1.71
CA ILE A 338 -16.36 -30.36 2.26
C ILE A 338 -16.31 -29.12 1.36
N VAL A 339 -16.18 -29.29 0.04
CA VAL A 339 -16.16 -28.18 -0.92
C VAL A 339 -17.48 -27.41 -0.93
N ASN A 340 -18.62 -28.09 -0.76
CA ASN A 340 -19.91 -27.42 -0.58
C ASN A 340 -19.96 -26.59 0.70
N ALA A 341 -19.45 -27.12 1.82
CA ALA A 341 -19.36 -26.36 3.08
C ALA A 341 -18.45 -25.13 2.95
N ILE A 342 -17.29 -25.28 2.28
CA ILE A 342 -16.38 -24.18 1.96
C ILE A 342 -17.09 -23.12 1.12
N ALA A 343 -17.78 -23.51 0.05
CA ALA A 343 -18.47 -22.57 -0.83
C ALA A 343 -19.54 -21.77 -0.07
N GLN A 344 -20.30 -22.43 0.82
CA GLN A 344 -21.30 -21.76 1.66
C GLN A 344 -20.66 -20.80 2.68
N ALA A 345 -19.57 -21.22 3.33
CA ALA A 345 -18.81 -20.38 4.24
C ALA A 345 -18.21 -19.15 3.54
N GLU A 346 -17.70 -19.33 2.32
CA GLU A 346 -17.12 -18.26 1.50
C GLU A 346 -18.16 -17.23 1.08
N ILE A 347 -19.35 -17.68 0.64
CA ILE A 347 -20.47 -16.78 0.35
C ILE A 347 -20.82 -15.95 1.59
N ALA A 348 -20.94 -16.59 2.75
CA ALA A 348 -21.24 -15.89 4.00
C ALA A 348 -20.13 -14.91 4.40
N LEU A 349 -18.86 -15.25 4.15
CA LEU A 349 -17.70 -14.38 4.38
C LEU A 349 -17.74 -13.13 3.49
N ILE A 350 -17.94 -13.30 2.18
CA ILE A 350 -18.07 -12.19 1.23
C ILE A 350 -19.21 -11.27 1.65
N ASP A 351 -20.39 -11.84 1.94
CA ASP A 351 -21.57 -11.06 2.35
C ASP A 351 -21.33 -10.29 3.66
N ARG A 352 -20.70 -10.95 4.65
CA ARG A 352 -20.38 -10.32 5.94
C ARG A 352 -19.36 -9.20 5.78
N PHE A 353 -18.31 -9.44 5.00
CA PHE A 353 -17.27 -8.45 4.75
C PHE A 353 -17.83 -7.24 3.99
N ASN A 354 -18.65 -7.49 2.96
CA ASN A 354 -19.35 -6.44 2.24
C ASN A 354 -20.25 -5.63 3.17
N LYS A 355 -21.02 -6.28 4.05
CA LYS A 355 -21.85 -5.59 5.03
C LYS A 355 -21.04 -4.68 5.97
N LEU A 356 -19.94 -5.19 6.54
CA LEU A 356 -19.07 -4.39 7.41
C LEU A 356 -18.49 -3.17 6.69
N LYS A 357 -18.12 -3.33 5.41
CA LYS A 357 -17.70 -2.20 4.57
C LYS A 357 -18.84 -1.19 4.38
N ARG A 358 -20.06 -1.63 4.06
CA ARG A 358 -21.22 -0.74 3.88
C ARG A 358 -21.61 0.01 5.14
N ASP A 359 -21.56 -0.63 6.30
CA ASP A 359 -21.89 0.00 7.59
C ASP A 359 -20.95 1.19 7.91
N GLU A 360 -19.73 1.18 7.37
CA GLU A 360 -18.74 2.26 7.48
C GLU A 360 -18.66 3.15 6.21
N ASN A 361 -19.58 3.00 5.24
CA ASN A 361 -19.56 3.68 3.94
C ASN A 361 -18.25 3.47 3.13
N LEU A 362 -17.71 2.26 3.16
CA LEU A 362 -16.46 1.88 2.47
C LEU A 362 -16.70 1.01 1.23
N ILE A 363 -15.78 1.10 0.27
CA ILE A 363 -15.57 0.14 -0.83
C ILE A 363 -14.10 -0.21 -0.99
N ASP A 364 -13.77 -1.45 -1.31
CA ASP A 364 -12.42 -1.83 -1.75
C ASP A 364 -12.28 -1.89 -3.28
N TYR A 365 -11.08 -2.14 -3.78
CA TYR A 365 -10.83 -2.24 -5.23
C TYR A 365 -11.61 -3.38 -5.90
N SER A 366 -11.78 -4.52 -5.22
CA SER A 366 -12.57 -5.63 -5.75
C SER A 366 -14.05 -5.29 -5.85
N ASP A 367 -14.59 -4.53 -4.88
CA ASP A 367 -15.95 -4.00 -4.93
C ASP A 367 -16.13 -3.08 -6.12
N MET A 368 -15.12 -2.30 -6.50
CA MET A 368 -15.23 -1.37 -7.62
C MET A 368 -15.55 -2.12 -8.90
N GLU A 369 -14.83 -3.20 -9.20
CA GLU A 369 -15.09 -4.02 -10.38
C GLU A 369 -16.44 -4.76 -10.28
N GLN A 370 -16.72 -5.39 -9.14
CA GLN A 370 -17.96 -6.16 -8.93
C GLN A 370 -19.22 -5.28 -8.98
N LEU A 371 -19.20 -4.11 -8.34
CA LEU A 371 -20.30 -3.16 -8.39
C LEU A 371 -20.48 -2.58 -9.78
N ALA A 372 -19.40 -2.19 -10.46
CA ALA A 372 -19.49 -1.69 -11.84
C ALA A 372 -20.07 -2.75 -12.77
N TYR A 373 -19.62 -4.01 -12.66
CA TYR A 373 -20.21 -5.12 -13.40
C TYR A 373 -21.71 -5.26 -13.09
N ARG A 374 -22.09 -5.27 -11.81
CA ARG A 374 -23.50 -5.35 -11.39
C ARG A 374 -24.35 -4.20 -11.92
N ILE A 375 -23.83 -2.97 -11.91
CA ILE A 375 -24.49 -1.79 -12.52
C ILE A 375 -24.74 -2.05 -14.00
N LEU A 376 -23.78 -2.64 -14.70
CA LEU A 376 -23.80 -2.82 -16.14
C LEU A 376 -24.48 -4.12 -16.60
N SER A 377 -24.60 -5.16 -15.78
CA SER A 377 -25.04 -6.50 -16.22
C SER A 377 -26.48 -6.86 -15.87
N GLN A 378 -27.06 -6.25 -14.83
CA GLN A 378 -28.40 -6.63 -14.37
C GLN A 378 -29.50 -6.34 -15.41
N ASP A 379 -30.57 -7.14 -15.34
CA ASP A 379 -31.80 -6.96 -16.11
C ASP A 379 -32.74 -5.95 -15.43
N THR A 380 -32.25 -4.73 -15.24
CA THR A 380 -33.03 -3.60 -14.68
C THR A 380 -33.01 -2.41 -15.64
N SER A 381 -34.02 -1.53 -15.53
CA SER A 381 -34.07 -0.30 -16.34
C SER A 381 -32.88 0.63 -16.07
N SER A 382 -32.41 0.71 -14.82
CA SER A 382 -31.23 1.49 -14.45
C SER A 382 -29.94 0.95 -15.07
N SER A 383 -29.79 -0.38 -15.11
CA SER A 383 -28.64 -1.03 -15.73
C SER A 383 -28.65 -0.89 -17.25
N GLN A 384 -29.82 -1.00 -17.89
CA GLN A 384 -29.96 -0.72 -19.32
C GLN A 384 -29.57 0.74 -19.63
N MET A 385 -30.01 1.70 -18.80
CA MET A 385 -29.62 3.11 -18.96
C MET A 385 -28.11 3.31 -18.83
N ALA A 386 -27.45 2.60 -17.91
CA ALA A 386 -25.99 2.67 -17.75
C ALA A 386 -25.25 2.09 -18.97
N ARG A 387 -25.67 0.91 -19.47
CA ARG A 387 -25.14 0.31 -20.70
C ARG A 387 -25.33 1.24 -21.90
N ASP A 388 -26.56 1.70 -22.14
CA ASP A 388 -26.90 2.59 -23.24
C ASP A 388 -26.07 3.87 -23.19
N PHE A 389 -25.85 4.44 -21.99
CA PHE A 389 -25.03 5.64 -21.84
C PHE A 389 -23.60 5.41 -22.35
N TYR A 390 -22.91 4.36 -21.93
CA TYR A 390 -21.53 4.11 -22.33
C TYR A 390 -21.42 3.60 -23.77
N GLN A 391 -22.34 2.75 -24.23
CA GLN A 391 -22.43 2.28 -25.61
C GLN A 391 -22.70 3.42 -26.61
N ASN A 392 -23.40 4.49 -26.19
CA ASN A 392 -23.60 5.69 -27.02
C ASN A 392 -22.47 6.72 -26.86
N LYS A 393 -21.78 6.75 -25.71
CA LYS A 393 -20.71 7.71 -25.43
C LYS A 393 -19.42 7.36 -26.18
N PHE A 394 -19.01 6.10 -26.15
CA PHE A 394 -17.73 5.69 -26.72
C PHE A 394 -17.89 5.25 -28.18
N LYS A 395 -17.04 5.73 -29.09
CA LYS A 395 -16.95 5.20 -30.46
C LYS A 395 -15.97 4.04 -30.55
N GLU A 396 -14.89 4.13 -29.78
CA GLU A 396 -13.85 3.13 -29.74
C GLU A 396 -13.35 2.92 -28.31
N ILE A 397 -13.11 1.65 -27.98
CA ILE A 397 -12.57 1.22 -26.69
C ILE A 397 -11.17 0.69 -26.94
N LEU A 398 -10.17 1.34 -26.36
CA LEU A 398 -8.76 1.01 -26.50
C LEU A 398 -8.25 0.42 -25.18
N VAL A 399 -7.62 -0.75 -25.26
CA VAL A 399 -7.16 -1.48 -24.08
C VAL A 399 -5.69 -1.82 -24.25
N ASP A 400 -4.85 -1.21 -23.41
CA ASP A 400 -3.42 -1.48 -23.34
C ASP A 400 -3.13 -2.62 -22.34
N GLU A 401 -2.04 -3.34 -22.57
CA GLU A 401 -1.64 -4.53 -21.81
C GLU A 401 -2.76 -5.58 -21.67
N TYR A 402 -3.49 -5.83 -22.78
CA TYR A 402 -4.67 -6.71 -22.82
C TYR A 402 -4.41 -8.14 -22.30
N GLN A 403 -3.16 -8.61 -22.32
CA GLN A 403 -2.81 -9.93 -21.77
C GLN A 403 -2.99 -10.05 -20.24
N ASP A 404 -3.06 -8.93 -19.50
CA ASP A 404 -3.16 -8.92 -18.04
C ASP A 404 -4.60 -8.75 -17.53
N ILE A 405 -5.58 -8.87 -18.42
CA ILE A 405 -7.00 -8.74 -18.09
C ILE A 405 -7.54 -10.03 -17.47
N ASN A 406 -8.38 -9.88 -16.46
CA ASN A 406 -9.12 -10.98 -15.84
C ASN A 406 -10.51 -11.16 -16.46
N ALA A 407 -11.18 -12.26 -16.13
CA ALA A 407 -12.51 -12.57 -16.68
C ALA A 407 -13.58 -11.52 -16.34
N LEU A 408 -13.58 -10.94 -15.13
CA LEU A 408 -14.51 -9.90 -14.71
C LEU A 408 -14.35 -8.62 -15.54
N GLN A 409 -13.13 -8.14 -15.69
CA GLN A 409 -12.77 -6.97 -16.48
C GLN A 409 -13.15 -7.13 -17.96
N GLU A 410 -12.86 -8.29 -18.56
CA GLU A 410 -13.31 -8.59 -19.92
C GLU A 410 -14.83 -8.50 -20.03
N ASN A 411 -15.57 -9.05 -19.07
CA ASN A 411 -17.03 -8.99 -19.06
C ASN A 411 -17.55 -7.56 -18.90
N ILE A 412 -16.91 -6.70 -18.10
CA ILE A 412 -17.24 -5.27 -18.00
C ILE A 412 -17.06 -4.58 -19.37
N ILE A 413 -15.93 -4.82 -20.05
CA ILE A 413 -15.65 -4.28 -21.38
C ILE A 413 -16.72 -4.73 -22.39
N GLN A 414 -17.13 -5.99 -22.33
CA GLN A 414 -18.20 -6.50 -23.20
C GLN A 414 -19.56 -5.87 -22.92
N GLN A 415 -19.91 -5.53 -21.66
CA GLN A 415 -21.19 -4.88 -21.35
C GLN A 415 -21.29 -3.45 -21.90
N ILE A 416 -20.18 -2.71 -21.96
CA ILE A 416 -20.14 -1.34 -22.49
C ILE A 416 -19.96 -1.27 -24.01
N ARG A 417 -19.81 -2.42 -24.67
CA ARG A 417 -19.67 -2.57 -26.12
C ARG A 417 -20.99 -3.02 -26.74
N GLU A 418 -21.35 -2.42 -27.86
CA GLU A 418 -22.43 -2.86 -28.75
C GLU A 418 -21.83 -3.20 -30.13
N THR A 419 -21.95 -4.47 -30.54
CA THR A 419 -21.39 -4.96 -31.81
C THR A 419 -21.92 -4.15 -33.00
N GLY A 420 -21.02 -3.70 -33.87
CA GLY A 420 -21.36 -2.90 -35.05
C GLY A 420 -21.52 -1.40 -34.78
N LYS A 421 -21.45 -0.97 -33.52
CA LYS A 421 -21.51 0.45 -33.11
C LYS A 421 -20.19 0.93 -32.51
N ASN A 422 -19.59 0.11 -31.65
CA ASN A 422 -18.29 0.41 -31.03
C ASN A 422 -17.25 -0.60 -31.53
N THR A 423 -16.02 -0.13 -31.74
CA THR A 423 -14.89 -1.00 -32.08
C THR A 423 -13.98 -1.21 -30.88
N LEU A 424 -13.42 -2.41 -30.77
CA LEU A 424 -12.46 -2.76 -29.72
C LEU A 424 -11.03 -2.83 -30.29
N PHE A 425 -10.12 -2.05 -29.72
CA PHE A 425 -8.70 -2.06 -30.07
C PHE A 425 -7.88 -2.54 -28.87
N MET A 426 -7.34 -3.75 -28.96
CA MET A 426 -6.60 -4.40 -27.89
C MET A 426 -5.13 -4.46 -28.28
N VAL A 427 -4.24 -4.02 -27.39
CA VAL A 427 -2.79 -4.11 -27.60
C VAL A 427 -2.18 -4.87 -26.43
N GLY A 428 -1.29 -5.81 -26.74
CA GLY A 428 -0.65 -6.59 -25.70
C GLY A 428 0.44 -7.52 -26.21
N ASP A 429 1.00 -8.30 -25.29
CA ASP A 429 1.96 -9.35 -25.56
C ASP A 429 1.84 -10.45 -24.50
N VAL A 430 1.27 -11.61 -24.87
CA VAL A 430 1.13 -12.74 -23.92
C VAL A 430 2.47 -13.20 -23.35
N LYS A 431 3.59 -12.97 -24.06
CA LYS A 431 4.95 -13.28 -23.56
C LYS A 431 5.33 -12.42 -22.35
N GLN A 432 4.58 -11.34 -22.09
CA GLN A 432 4.76 -10.42 -20.97
C GLN A 432 3.63 -10.54 -19.93
N SER A 433 2.75 -11.55 -20.02
CA SER A 433 1.71 -11.80 -19.01
C SER A 433 2.32 -12.40 -17.73
N ILE A 434 2.46 -11.58 -16.69
CA ILE A 434 3.16 -11.92 -15.43
C ILE A 434 2.36 -11.53 -14.18
N TYR A 435 1.06 -11.24 -14.32
CA TYR A 435 0.18 -10.87 -13.20
C TYR A 435 -0.81 -11.99 -12.87
N GLY A 436 -0.40 -13.26 -12.98
CA GLY A 436 -1.26 -14.41 -12.68
C GLY A 436 -1.73 -14.41 -11.21
N PHE A 437 -0.91 -13.91 -10.29
CA PHE A 437 -1.30 -13.71 -8.88
C PHE A 437 -2.42 -12.66 -8.68
N ARG A 438 -2.67 -11.78 -9.67
CA ARG A 438 -3.83 -10.86 -9.72
C ARG A 438 -4.99 -11.42 -10.53
N GLN A 439 -4.97 -12.73 -10.82
CA GLN A 439 -5.99 -13.44 -11.61
C GLN A 439 -6.06 -12.99 -13.08
N ALA A 440 -4.98 -12.43 -13.63
CA ALA A 440 -4.87 -12.20 -15.07
C ALA A 440 -4.98 -13.53 -15.83
N GLU A 441 -5.71 -13.53 -16.94
CA GLU A 441 -6.03 -14.75 -17.69
C GLU A 441 -5.45 -14.70 -19.13
N PRO A 442 -4.19 -15.10 -19.34
CA PRO A 442 -3.55 -15.05 -20.66
C PRO A 442 -4.27 -15.91 -21.73
N SER A 443 -5.06 -16.90 -21.34
CA SER A 443 -5.91 -17.68 -22.25
C SER A 443 -6.95 -16.82 -22.99
N LEU A 444 -7.43 -15.73 -22.40
CA LEU A 444 -8.34 -14.79 -23.07
C LEU A 444 -7.66 -14.12 -24.28
N PHE A 445 -6.42 -13.65 -24.08
CA PHE A 445 -5.60 -13.11 -25.16
C PHE A 445 -5.32 -14.16 -26.23
N LEU A 446 -4.87 -15.37 -25.83
CA LEU A 446 -4.52 -16.44 -26.77
C LEU A 446 -5.71 -16.89 -27.61
N ARG A 447 -6.90 -16.99 -27.01
CA ARG A 447 -8.12 -17.33 -27.73
C ARG A 447 -8.41 -16.32 -28.84
N LYS A 448 -8.47 -15.02 -28.51
CA LYS A 448 -8.67 -13.97 -29.53
C LYS A 448 -7.53 -13.94 -30.54
N TYR A 449 -6.30 -14.19 -30.11
CA TYR A 449 -5.14 -14.26 -30.99
C TYR A 449 -5.24 -15.38 -32.03
N HIS A 450 -5.78 -16.54 -31.69
CA HIS A 450 -6.00 -17.61 -32.66
C HIS A 450 -7.26 -17.39 -33.49
N ASP A 451 -8.35 -16.91 -32.88
CA ASP A 451 -9.62 -16.66 -33.57
C ASP A 451 -9.47 -15.56 -34.64
N PHE A 452 -8.79 -14.45 -34.32
CA PHE A 452 -8.60 -13.30 -35.21
C PHE A 452 -7.54 -13.54 -36.31
N ALA A 453 -6.85 -14.68 -36.27
CA ALA A 453 -5.91 -15.09 -37.31
C ALA A 453 -6.60 -15.73 -38.53
N GLN A 454 -7.88 -16.10 -38.42
CA GLN A 454 -8.61 -16.81 -39.46
C GLN A 454 -9.07 -15.84 -40.57
N GLU A 455 -8.70 -16.12 -41.83
CA GLU A 455 -8.99 -15.26 -43.00
C GLU A 455 -10.50 -15.06 -43.31
N GLN A 456 -11.40 -15.77 -42.62
CA GLN A 456 -12.86 -15.73 -42.87
C GLN A 456 -13.62 -14.72 -42.00
N ASN A 457 -12.98 -14.02 -41.06
CA ASN A 457 -13.64 -13.03 -40.21
C ASN A 457 -13.52 -11.61 -40.79
N GLU A 458 -14.60 -11.09 -41.39
CA GLU A 458 -14.64 -9.70 -41.92
C GLU A 458 -14.69 -8.61 -40.83
N HIS A 459 -14.90 -8.99 -39.56
CA HIS A 459 -15.15 -8.06 -38.45
C HIS A 459 -14.08 -8.11 -37.33
N GLU A 460 -13.04 -8.91 -37.49
CA GLU A 460 -12.00 -9.13 -36.49
C GLU A 460 -10.65 -9.29 -37.17
N GLU A 461 -9.60 -8.70 -36.59
CA GLU A 461 -8.28 -8.73 -37.20
C GLU A 461 -7.14 -8.84 -36.19
N ARG A 462 -6.17 -9.70 -36.52
CA ARG A 462 -4.88 -9.81 -35.82
C ARG A 462 -3.78 -9.07 -36.55
N ILE A 463 -3.07 -8.19 -35.84
CA ILE A 463 -1.87 -7.49 -36.33
C ILE A 463 -0.65 -7.87 -35.47
N LEU A 464 0.45 -8.26 -36.11
CA LEU A 464 1.70 -8.62 -35.44
C LEU A 464 2.73 -7.49 -35.55
N LEU A 465 3.26 -7.01 -34.43
CA LEU A 465 4.38 -6.05 -34.39
C LEU A 465 5.62 -6.73 -33.81
N SER A 466 6.50 -7.21 -34.69
CA SER A 466 7.70 -7.97 -34.31
C SER A 466 8.98 -7.11 -34.23
N ASP A 467 9.03 -5.97 -34.93
CA ASP A 467 10.15 -5.03 -34.85
C ASP A 467 10.38 -4.51 -33.43
N ASN A 468 11.64 -4.47 -33.00
CA ASN A 468 12.09 -3.95 -31.72
C ASN A 468 12.91 -2.67 -31.96
N PHE A 469 12.36 -1.55 -31.51
CA PHE A 469 12.97 -0.22 -31.58
C PHE A 469 13.61 0.21 -30.26
N ARG A 470 13.80 -0.71 -29.31
CA ARG A 470 14.28 -0.42 -27.96
C ARG A 470 15.73 -0.85 -27.76
N SER A 471 16.02 -2.09 -28.11
CA SER A 471 17.21 -2.82 -27.71
C SER A 471 18.20 -2.92 -28.87
N THR A 472 19.48 -3.03 -28.53
CA THR A 472 20.55 -3.30 -29.48
C THR A 472 20.41 -4.70 -30.08
N GLU A 473 20.93 -4.89 -31.28
CA GLU A 473 20.88 -6.17 -31.98
C GLU A 473 21.35 -7.36 -31.12
N PRO A 474 22.46 -7.25 -30.36
CA PRO A 474 22.94 -8.38 -29.59
C PRO A 474 22.01 -8.77 -28.44
N VAL A 475 21.40 -7.80 -27.75
CA VAL A 475 20.38 -8.10 -26.74
C VAL A 475 19.22 -8.87 -27.37
N THR A 476 18.70 -8.39 -28.50
CA THR A 476 17.59 -9.09 -29.19
C THR A 476 17.98 -10.49 -29.66
N ARG A 477 19.21 -10.68 -30.17
CA ARG A 477 19.74 -12.00 -30.57
C ARG A 477 19.89 -12.94 -29.37
N THR A 478 20.43 -12.47 -28.26
CA THR A 478 20.55 -13.27 -27.03
C THR A 478 19.18 -13.70 -26.51
N VAL A 479 18.21 -12.79 -26.43
CA VAL A 479 16.84 -13.13 -26.00
C VAL A 479 16.23 -14.15 -26.96
N ASN A 480 16.30 -13.94 -28.28
CA ASN A 480 15.75 -14.90 -29.24
C ASN A 480 16.39 -16.28 -29.14
N HIS A 481 17.72 -16.32 -28.99
CA HIS A 481 18.48 -17.56 -28.84
C HIS A 481 18.01 -18.39 -27.65
N LEU A 482 17.77 -17.73 -26.50
CA LEU A 482 17.27 -18.39 -25.30
C LEU A 482 15.81 -18.84 -25.43
N PHE A 483 14.92 -17.99 -25.95
CA PHE A 483 13.48 -18.29 -25.98
C PHE A 483 13.04 -19.21 -27.12
N ASN A 484 13.86 -19.39 -28.15
CA ASN A 484 13.65 -20.38 -29.22
C ASN A 484 13.53 -21.81 -28.69
N SER A 485 14.18 -22.14 -27.56
CA SER A 485 14.09 -23.47 -26.95
C SER A 485 13.02 -23.60 -25.86
N ILE A 486 12.49 -22.47 -25.36
CA ILE A 486 11.63 -22.42 -24.16
C ILE A 486 10.15 -22.30 -24.56
N LEU A 487 9.78 -21.28 -25.33
CA LEU A 487 8.37 -20.95 -25.62
C LEU A 487 7.88 -21.64 -26.90
N SER A 488 6.82 -22.43 -26.78
CA SER A 488 6.20 -23.19 -27.87
C SER A 488 4.66 -23.10 -27.78
N SER A 489 3.96 -23.57 -28.81
CA SER A 489 2.49 -23.55 -28.82
C SER A 489 1.85 -24.34 -27.67
N ASP A 490 2.50 -25.42 -27.24
CA ASP A 490 2.12 -26.26 -26.11
C ASP A 490 2.67 -25.77 -24.76
N PHE A 491 3.62 -24.83 -24.74
CA PHE A 491 4.16 -24.26 -23.50
C PHE A 491 4.33 -22.74 -23.63
N GLY A 492 3.42 -22.01 -23.00
CA GLY A 492 3.35 -20.54 -23.08
C GLY A 492 2.36 -20.01 -24.12
N GLY A 493 1.90 -20.87 -25.05
CA GLY A 493 0.77 -20.61 -25.95
C GLY A 493 1.13 -19.96 -27.30
N ILE A 494 2.41 -19.68 -27.55
CA ILE A 494 2.89 -19.08 -28.81
C ILE A 494 4.13 -19.84 -29.29
N ASP A 495 4.18 -20.15 -30.59
CA ASP A 495 5.39 -20.65 -31.25
C ASP A 495 6.40 -19.51 -31.43
N TYR A 496 7.38 -19.44 -30.52
CA TYR A 496 8.32 -18.34 -30.49
C TYR A 496 9.18 -18.25 -31.76
N GLN A 497 9.55 -19.39 -32.35
CA GLN A 497 10.41 -19.44 -33.53
C GLN A 497 9.71 -18.90 -34.78
N LYS A 498 8.40 -19.12 -34.90
CA LYS A 498 7.62 -18.67 -36.08
C LYS A 498 7.16 -17.22 -35.97
N GLU A 499 6.62 -16.82 -34.83
CA GLU A 499 5.90 -15.54 -34.70
C GLU A 499 6.23 -14.75 -33.42
N GLY A 500 7.05 -15.29 -32.52
CA GLY A 500 7.39 -14.64 -31.25
C GLY A 500 8.72 -13.86 -31.21
N GLN A 501 9.59 -14.03 -32.20
CA GLN A 501 10.95 -13.45 -32.20
C GLN A 501 10.96 -11.91 -32.21
N LEU A 502 11.96 -11.34 -31.53
CA LEU A 502 12.31 -9.92 -31.62
C LEU A 502 13.07 -9.64 -32.91
N VAL A 503 12.52 -8.80 -33.78
CA VAL A 503 13.20 -8.37 -35.01
C VAL A 503 13.94 -7.07 -34.75
N PHE A 504 15.25 -7.01 -34.97
CA PHE A 504 16.02 -5.79 -34.68
C PHE A 504 15.62 -4.62 -35.61
N GLY A 505 14.98 -3.59 -35.04
CA GLY A 505 14.51 -2.38 -35.73
C GLY A 505 15.20 -1.08 -35.30
N ALA A 506 15.95 -1.08 -34.20
CA ALA A 506 16.60 0.10 -33.62
C ALA A 506 17.88 0.56 -34.35
N LYS A 507 17.76 0.86 -35.65
CA LYS A 507 18.88 1.24 -36.54
C LYS A 507 19.51 2.62 -36.24
N TYR A 508 19.02 3.33 -35.22
CA TYR A 508 19.55 4.62 -34.79
C TYR A 508 20.73 4.49 -33.82
N TYR A 509 20.99 3.29 -33.29
CA TYR A 509 22.16 3.05 -32.44
C TYR A 509 23.45 3.11 -33.28
N PRO A 510 24.53 3.71 -32.77
CA PRO A 510 25.81 3.76 -33.47
C PRO A 510 26.52 2.39 -33.47
N ASP A 511 27.28 2.10 -34.53
CA ASP A 511 27.96 0.81 -34.75
C ASP A 511 29.05 0.46 -33.73
N ASN A 512 29.50 1.45 -32.96
CA ASN A 512 30.61 1.38 -32.01
C ASN A 512 30.19 1.08 -30.56
N LEU A 513 28.91 0.81 -30.31
CA LEU A 513 28.43 0.41 -28.98
C LEU A 513 29.01 -0.96 -28.56
N PRO A 514 29.23 -1.18 -27.26
CA PRO A 514 29.49 -2.51 -26.72
C PRO A 514 28.43 -3.50 -27.20
N LYS A 515 28.87 -4.66 -27.72
CA LYS A 515 27.98 -5.58 -28.43
C LYS A 515 27.66 -6.83 -27.63
N ALA A 516 28.49 -7.37 -26.75
CA ALA A 516 28.14 -8.67 -26.17
C ALA A 516 27.21 -8.57 -24.96
N SER A 517 26.26 -9.50 -24.86
CA SER A 517 25.65 -9.85 -23.57
C SER A 517 26.67 -10.62 -22.72
N GLU A 518 26.56 -10.57 -21.39
CA GLU A 518 27.52 -11.22 -20.48
C GLU A 518 26.82 -12.24 -19.59
N VAL A 519 27.50 -13.35 -19.30
CA VAL A 519 27.08 -14.35 -18.31
C VAL A 519 28.21 -14.52 -17.31
N ILE A 520 27.99 -14.06 -16.08
CA ILE A 520 28.95 -14.12 -14.98
C ILE A 520 28.55 -15.27 -14.07
N VAL A 521 29.45 -16.23 -13.92
CA VAL A 521 29.23 -17.44 -13.12
C VAL A 521 30.29 -17.55 -12.05
N HIS A 522 29.86 -17.88 -10.84
CA HIS A 522 30.74 -18.42 -9.81
C HIS A 522 30.51 -19.93 -9.67
N LYS A 523 31.62 -20.68 -9.61
CA LYS A 523 31.61 -22.14 -9.53
C LYS A 523 31.79 -22.58 -8.07
N LYS A 524 30.68 -22.80 -7.37
CA LYS A 524 30.73 -23.23 -5.97
C LYS A 524 31.23 -24.67 -5.83
N GLU A 525 32.41 -24.85 -5.23
CA GLU A 525 32.90 -26.16 -4.82
C GLU A 525 32.10 -26.67 -3.60
N ARG A 526 31.68 -27.94 -3.62
CA ARG A 526 30.97 -28.59 -2.49
C ARG A 526 31.96 -28.78 -1.34
N GLY A 527 32.20 -27.74 -0.56
CA GLY A 527 33.20 -27.75 0.51
C GLY A 527 32.98 -26.66 1.56
N GLY A 528 31.77 -26.57 2.11
CA GLY A 528 31.49 -25.70 3.25
C GLY A 528 30.21 -26.15 3.94
N ASP A 529 30.32 -26.44 5.23
CA ASP A 529 29.24 -26.78 6.15
C ASP A 529 27.91 -26.07 5.81
N GLU A 530 26.84 -26.82 5.52
CA GLU A 530 25.45 -26.33 5.43
C GLU A 530 24.92 -25.85 6.81
N SER A 531 25.80 -25.58 7.77
CA SER A 531 25.50 -25.30 9.18
C SER A 531 25.86 -23.88 9.64
N SER A 532 25.97 -22.92 8.72
CA SER A 532 25.93 -21.51 9.09
C SER A 532 24.78 -20.79 8.38
N ASP A 533 23.87 -20.20 9.16
CA ASP A 533 22.81 -19.25 8.74
C ASP A 533 23.38 -17.95 8.11
N LYS A 534 24.53 -17.99 7.44
CA LYS A 534 25.11 -16.85 6.74
C LYS A 534 24.52 -16.79 5.34
N VAL A 535 23.87 -15.67 5.04
CA VAL A 535 23.39 -15.32 3.71
C VAL A 535 24.58 -15.29 2.74
N ASP A 536 24.43 -15.96 1.60
CA ASP A 536 25.44 -16.04 0.55
C ASP A 536 25.32 -14.81 -0.37
N PHE A 537 26.33 -13.94 -0.36
CA PHE A 537 26.36 -12.70 -1.14
C PHE A 537 27.20 -12.79 -2.41
N SER A 538 27.59 -13.99 -2.84
CA SER A 538 28.44 -14.21 -4.02
C SER A 538 27.91 -13.47 -5.26
N GLU A 539 26.61 -13.56 -5.56
CA GLU A 539 26.00 -12.89 -6.72
C GLU A 539 26.04 -11.36 -6.61
N ILE A 540 25.85 -10.80 -5.41
CA ILE A 540 25.94 -9.34 -5.20
C ILE A 540 27.38 -8.86 -5.34
N GLN A 541 28.36 -9.63 -4.88
CA GLN A 541 29.77 -9.32 -5.06
C GLN A 541 30.16 -9.31 -6.55
N MET A 542 29.66 -10.27 -7.34
CA MET A 542 29.84 -10.28 -8.80
C MET A 542 29.29 -9.00 -9.46
N VAL A 543 28.09 -8.57 -9.05
CA VAL A 543 27.46 -7.34 -9.55
C VAL A 543 28.28 -6.11 -9.18
N LEU A 544 28.69 -5.98 -7.92
CA LEU A 544 29.49 -4.86 -7.43
C LEU A 544 30.84 -4.78 -8.17
N ALA A 545 31.51 -5.92 -8.35
CA ALA A 545 32.77 -6.00 -9.09
C ALA A 545 32.61 -5.52 -10.54
N ARG A 546 31.56 -5.98 -11.23
CA ARG A 546 31.32 -5.56 -12.62
C ARG A 546 30.92 -4.10 -12.73
N ILE A 547 30.11 -3.56 -11.80
CA ILE A 547 29.74 -2.14 -11.78
C ILE A 547 30.99 -1.24 -11.63
N LYS A 548 31.91 -1.60 -10.72
CA LYS A 548 33.18 -0.88 -10.54
C LYS A 548 34.01 -0.90 -11.83
N GLN A 549 34.16 -2.07 -12.44
CA GLN A 549 34.91 -2.19 -13.68
C GLN A 549 34.29 -1.38 -14.83
N LEU A 550 32.96 -1.40 -15.01
CA LEU A 550 32.30 -0.58 -16.04
C LEU A 550 32.54 0.92 -15.86
N LYS A 551 32.71 1.36 -14.60
CA LYS A 551 33.06 2.75 -14.26
C LYS A 551 34.52 3.06 -14.58
N GLU A 552 35.44 2.13 -14.28
CA GLU A 552 36.87 2.24 -14.62
C GLU A 552 37.11 2.24 -16.14
N GLU A 553 36.32 1.45 -16.88
CA GLU A 553 36.34 1.40 -18.35
C GLU A 553 35.74 2.65 -19.03
N HIS A 554 35.19 3.59 -18.25
CA HIS A 554 34.44 4.76 -18.74
C HIS A 554 33.37 4.39 -19.78
N MET A 555 32.60 3.33 -19.49
CA MET A 555 31.58 2.79 -20.40
C MET A 555 30.68 3.91 -20.94
N GLN A 556 30.48 3.92 -22.26
CA GLN A 556 29.63 4.88 -22.93
C GLN A 556 28.23 4.31 -23.16
N VAL A 557 27.22 5.12 -22.88
CA VAL A 557 25.80 4.83 -23.10
C VAL A 557 25.26 5.80 -24.15
N PHE A 558 24.53 5.29 -25.15
CA PHE A 558 23.85 6.12 -26.13
C PHE A 558 22.51 6.64 -25.57
N ASP A 559 22.33 7.97 -25.53
CA ASP A 559 21.07 8.59 -25.15
C ASP A 559 20.23 8.90 -26.40
N SER A 560 19.14 8.15 -26.57
CA SER A 560 18.22 8.29 -27.71
C SER A 560 17.48 9.63 -27.77
N LYS A 561 17.37 10.37 -26.65
CA LYS A 561 16.71 11.69 -26.63
C LYS A 561 17.63 12.79 -27.12
N SER A 562 18.89 12.78 -26.70
CA SER A 562 19.89 13.77 -27.12
C SER A 562 20.65 13.38 -28.40
N GLY A 563 20.59 12.11 -28.79
CA GLY A 563 21.30 11.55 -29.94
C GLY A 563 22.82 11.50 -29.76
N LYS A 564 23.30 11.57 -28.51
CA LYS A 564 24.73 11.63 -28.18
C LYS A 564 25.16 10.48 -27.27
N MET A 565 26.44 10.11 -27.38
CA MET A 565 27.10 9.25 -26.40
C MET A 565 27.43 10.05 -25.15
N ARG A 566 27.24 9.43 -23.99
CA ARG A 566 27.67 9.95 -22.69
C ARG A 566 28.21 8.83 -21.82
N GLU A 567 28.97 9.17 -20.80
CA GLU A 567 29.41 8.23 -19.80
C GLU A 567 28.22 7.65 -19.01
N MET A 568 28.38 6.39 -18.58
CA MET A 568 27.42 5.66 -17.77
C MET A 568 27.19 6.37 -16.42
N LYS A 569 25.93 6.48 -16.03
CA LYS A 569 25.49 6.91 -14.71
C LYS A 569 24.98 5.70 -13.91
N TYR A 570 25.01 5.75 -12.58
CA TYR A 570 24.44 4.68 -11.77
C TYR A 570 22.94 4.47 -12.05
N SER A 571 22.22 5.55 -12.34
CA SER A 571 20.82 5.52 -12.77
C SER A 571 20.54 4.77 -14.08
N ASP A 572 21.57 4.44 -14.86
CA ASP A 572 21.44 3.63 -16.09
C ASP A 572 21.42 2.12 -15.82
N ILE A 573 21.75 1.72 -14.59
CA ILE A 573 21.85 0.31 -14.19
C ILE A 573 20.58 -0.07 -13.42
N ALA A 574 19.94 -1.14 -13.87
CA ALA A 574 18.93 -1.85 -13.11
C ALA A 574 19.40 -3.26 -12.74
N ILE A 575 19.06 -3.65 -11.52
CA ILE A 575 19.31 -4.95 -10.93
C ILE A 575 17.94 -5.60 -10.73
N LEU A 576 17.67 -6.68 -11.47
CA LEU A 576 16.39 -7.37 -11.47
C LEU A 576 16.48 -8.68 -10.69
N THR A 577 15.59 -8.84 -9.72
CA THR A 577 15.45 -10.05 -8.90
C THR A 577 14.02 -10.60 -8.97
N ARG A 578 13.85 -11.88 -8.64
CA ARG A 578 12.51 -12.52 -8.60
C ARG A 578 11.71 -12.13 -7.35
N SER A 579 12.37 -11.98 -6.20
CA SER A 579 11.76 -11.66 -4.89
C SER A 579 12.50 -10.54 -4.16
N HIS A 580 11.84 -9.96 -3.15
CA HIS A 580 12.35 -8.87 -2.30
C HIS A 580 13.20 -9.35 -1.10
N SER A 581 13.58 -10.63 -1.05
CA SER A 581 14.36 -11.18 0.06
C SER A 581 15.75 -10.56 0.10
N ASP A 582 16.21 -10.24 1.32
CA ASP A 582 17.57 -9.75 1.65
C ASP A 582 17.91 -8.30 1.26
N ASN A 583 16.91 -7.48 0.90
CA ASN A 583 17.09 -6.06 0.55
C ASN A 583 17.91 -5.25 1.58
N LEU A 584 17.70 -5.48 2.89
CA LEU A 584 18.44 -4.76 3.95
C LEU A 584 19.93 -5.04 3.91
N GLU A 585 20.31 -6.29 3.67
CA GLU A 585 21.70 -6.73 3.68
C GLU A 585 22.37 -6.35 2.36
N ILE A 586 21.67 -6.44 1.23
CA ILE A 586 22.13 -5.92 -0.06
C ILE A 586 22.42 -4.41 0.03
N MET A 587 21.53 -3.63 0.65
CA MET A 587 21.77 -2.20 0.89
C MET A 587 23.04 -1.94 1.72
N GLN A 588 23.32 -2.78 2.72
CA GLN A 588 24.55 -2.67 3.51
C GLN A 588 25.80 -2.97 2.69
N GLU A 589 25.78 -3.99 1.82
CA GLU A 589 26.92 -4.30 0.94
C GLU A 589 27.19 -3.19 -0.08
N PHE A 590 26.14 -2.58 -0.66
CA PHE A 590 26.29 -1.42 -1.54
C PHE A 590 26.84 -0.19 -0.79
N ALA A 591 26.34 0.06 0.42
CA ALA A 591 26.81 1.17 1.27
C ALA A 591 28.28 1.01 1.68
N LYS A 592 28.75 -0.22 1.95
CA LYS A 592 30.17 -0.50 2.24
C LYS A 592 31.12 -0.16 1.08
N GLN A 593 30.60 -0.10 -0.14
CA GLN A 593 31.37 0.14 -1.37
C GLN A 593 31.14 1.55 -1.95
N ASP A 594 30.45 2.44 -1.22
CA ASP A 594 30.08 3.79 -1.66
C ASP A 594 29.34 3.82 -3.02
N ILE A 595 28.53 2.80 -3.32
CA ILE A 595 27.68 2.75 -4.52
C ILE A 595 26.24 3.05 -4.12
N PRO A 596 25.61 4.13 -4.65
CA PRO A 596 24.24 4.46 -4.30
C PRO A 596 23.27 3.42 -4.87
N LEU A 597 22.51 2.78 -3.99
CA LEU A 597 21.48 1.80 -4.33
C LEU A 597 20.09 2.34 -4.01
N PHE A 598 19.19 2.23 -4.98
CA PHE A 598 17.77 2.50 -4.85
C PHE A 598 16.99 1.20 -4.93
N VAL A 599 16.35 0.79 -3.83
CA VAL A 599 15.49 -0.40 -3.80
C VAL A 599 14.03 0.03 -3.98
N THR A 600 13.39 -0.47 -5.03
CA THR A 600 11.98 -0.21 -5.31
C THR A 600 11.11 -1.11 -4.43
N ASP A 601 10.10 -0.54 -3.76
CA ASP A 601 9.14 -1.25 -2.91
C ASP A 601 9.77 -2.11 -1.79
N ALA A 602 10.80 -1.57 -1.11
CA ALA A 602 11.40 -2.23 0.05
C ALA A 602 10.48 -2.13 1.28
N GLU A 603 9.59 -3.11 1.45
CA GLU A 603 8.70 -3.29 2.61
C GLU A 603 9.47 -3.72 3.87
N ASN A 604 10.23 -2.81 4.48
CA ASN A 604 11.02 -3.08 5.68
C ASN A 604 11.10 -1.88 6.63
N TYR A 605 10.21 -0.91 6.46
CA TYR A 605 10.23 0.34 7.20
C TYR A 605 10.21 0.13 8.72
N PHE A 606 9.29 -0.64 9.28
CA PHE A 606 9.24 -0.88 10.74
C PHE A 606 10.30 -1.85 11.26
N GLN A 607 11.14 -2.40 10.39
CA GLN A 607 12.32 -3.19 10.74
C GLN A 607 13.59 -2.35 10.86
N THR A 608 13.56 -1.09 10.40
CA THR A 608 14.67 -0.17 10.60
C THR A 608 14.95 0.06 12.09
N PHE A 609 16.20 0.36 12.40
CA PHE A 609 16.65 0.50 13.78
C PHE A 609 15.91 1.63 14.51
N GLU A 610 15.86 2.82 13.91
CA GLU A 610 15.22 4.01 14.45
C GLU A 610 13.72 3.81 14.69
N LEU A 611 13.02 3.11 13.77
CA LEU A 611 11.60 2.81 13.92
C LEU A 611 11.35 1.72 14.96
N THR A 612 12.24 0.74 15.06
CA THR A 612 12.19 -0.24 16.15
C THR A 612 12.33 0.44 17.51
N VAL A 613 13.23 1.42 17.66
CA VAL A 613 13.40 2.16 18.92
C VAL A 613 12.13 2.94 19.30
N ILE A 614 11.61 3.78 18.40
CA ILE A 614 10.40 4.57 18.70
C ILE A 614 9.16 3.67 18.90
N MET A 615 9.00 2.58 18.15
CA MET A 615 7.88 1.65 18.36
C MET A 615 7.95 0.95 19.72
N ASN A 616 9.14 0.58 20.19
CA ASN A 616 9.30 0.04 21.54
C ASN A 616 9.06 1.12 22.61
N TYR A 617 9.37 2.39 22.33
CA TYR A 617 9.02 3.50 23.23
C TYR A 617 7.50 3.69 23.32
N LEU A 618 6.80 3.72 22.19
CA LEU A 618 5.33 3.79 22.16
C LEU A 618 4.69 2.61 22.93
N LYS A 619 5.24 1.40 22.78
CA LYS A 619 4.81 0.21 23.53
C LYS A 619 4.91 0.36 25.04
N ILE A 620 6.01 0.90 25.56
CA ILE A 620 6.16 1.11 27.01
C ILE A 620 5.34 2.30 27.54
N ILE A 621 5.00 3.26 26.69
CA ILE A 621 4.05 4.33 27.04
C ILE A 621 2.63 3.74 27.20
N ASP A 622 2.22 2.86 26.28
CA ASP A 622 0.95 2.11 26.40
C ASP A 622 0.98 1.22 27.65
N ASN A 623 1.96 0.31 27.72
CA ASN A 623 2.15 -0.61 28.82
C ASN A 623 3.63 -0.80 29.19
N PRO A 624 4.10 -0.23 30.32
CA PRO A 624 5.51 -0.31 30.72
C PRO A 624 5.95 -1.70 31.19
N ASP A 625 5.02 -2.62 31.48
CA ASP A 625 5.31 -3.94 32.03
C ASP A 625 5.75 -4.96 30.95
N GLN A 626 6.44 -4.46 29.92
CA GLN A 626 6.95 -5.22 28.79
C GLN A 626 8.48 -5.21 28.79
N ASP A 627 9.08 -6.30 29.27
CA ASP A 627 10.54 -6.40 29.51
C ASP A 627 11.39 -6.13 28.25
N ILE A 628 11.03 -6.71 27.10
CA ILE A 628 11.82 -6.56 25.87
C ILE A 628 11.78 -5.11 25.36
N PRO A 629 10.60 -4.49 25.09
CA PRO A 629 10.53 -3.08 24.69
C PRO A 629 11.23 -2.13 25.66
N LEU A 630 11.07 -2.33 26.97
CA LEU A 630 11.70 -1.50 27.98
C LEU A 630 13.23 -1.58 27.91
N VAL A 631 13.79 -2.78 27.87
CA VAL A 631 15.25 -2.97 27.76
C VAL A 631 15.78 -2.45 26.43
N THR A 632 15.04 -2.61 25.33
CA THR A 632 15.42 -2.05 24.02
C THR A 632 15.56 -0.53 24.09
N VAL A 633 14.59 0.17 24.70
CA VAL A 633 14.64 1.63 24.84
C VAL A 633 15.80 2.05 25.74
N LEU A 634 15.97 1.40 26.89
CA LEU A 634 17.07 1.69 27.82
C LEU A 634 18.46 1.50 27.19
N ARG A 635 18.65 0.43 26.41
CA ARG A 635 19.92 0.12 25.73
C ARG A 635 20.17 0.99 24.50
N SER A 636 19.14 1.62 23.95
CA SER A 636 19.27 2.45 22.74
C SER A 636 20.17 3.67 22.98
N PRO A 637 20.70 4.30 21.90
CA PRO A 637 21.48 5.54 22.00
C PRO A 637 20.77 6.69 22.74
N LEU A 638 19.45 6.63 22.95
CA LEU A 638 18.68 7.63 23.69
C LEU A 638 19.05 7.68 25.18
N PHE A 639 19.27 6.50 25.79
CA PHE A 639 19.46 6.38 27.24
C PHE A 639 20.77 5.69 27.61
N ASN A 640 21.35 4.92 26.69
CA ASN A 640 22.68 4.32 26.76
C ASN A 640 22.95 3.50 28.05
N PHE A 641 21.98 2.70 28.48
CA PHE A 641 22.18 1.75 29.59
C PHE A 641 22.98 0.55 29.06
N GLY A 642 24.21 0.39 29.53
CA GLY A 642 25.07 -0.72 29.13
C GLY A 642 24.63 -2.05 29.74
N GLU A 643 25.19 -3.16 29.26
CA GLU A 643 24.85 -4.51 29.73
C GLU A 643 25.10 -4.68 31.24
N LYS A 644 26.13 -4.02 31.77
CA LYS A 644 26.43 -4.00 33.21
C LYS A 644 25.36 -3.27 34.03
N ASP A 645 24.81 -2.17 33.50
CA ASP A 645 23.77 -1.39 34.17
C ASP A 645 22.46 -2.20 34.23
N LEU A 646 22.08 -2.79 33.09
CA LEU A 646 20.89 -3.65 32.99
C LEU A 646 20.99 -4.86 33.92
N ALA A 647 22.16 -5.49 34.02
CA ALA A 647 22.39 -6.59 34.94
C ALA A 647 22.27 -6.15 36.41
N LYS A 648 22.81 -4.99 36.79
CA LYS A 648 22.68 -4.44 38.16
C LYS A 648 21.23 -4.21 38.56
N ILE A 649 20.44 -3.62 37.65
CA ILE A 649 19.00 -3.40 37.86
C ILE A 649 18.31 -4.76 38.07
N ARG A 650 18.56 -5.74 37.19
CA ARG A 650 17.95 -7.08 37.28
C ARG A 650 18.34 -7.83 38.56
N ILE A 651 19.58 -7.72 39.03
CA ILE A 651 20.05 -8.40 40.26
C ILE A 651 19.23 -7.97 41.48
N LYS A 652 18.77 -6.72 41.53
CA LYS A 652 17.99 -6.18 42.64
C LYS A 652 16.60 -6.84 42.76
N SER A 653 15.99 -7.21 41.63
CA SER A 653 14.70 -7.90 41.61
C SER A 653 14.63 -8.93 40.47
N LYS A 654 15.07 -10.16 40.77
CA LYS A 654 15.25 -11.23 39.77
C LYS A 654 13.94 -11.84 39.27
N ASN A 655 12.91 -11.91 40.12
CA ASN A 655 11.66 -12.64 39.87
C ASN A 655 10.47 -11.72 39.56
N SER A 656 10.72 -10.47 39.20
CA SER A 656 9.67 -9.51 38.80
C SER A 656 9.88 -9.04 37.37
N SER A 657 8.95 -8.27 36.82
CA SER A 657 9.17 -7.58 35.54
C SER A 657 10.37 -6.64 35.63
N PHE A 658 11.00 -6.36 34.49
CA PHE A 658 12.11 -5.41 34.42
C PHE A 658 11.68 -4.00 34.84
N TYR A 659 10.42 -3.62 34.58
CA TYR A 659 9.84 -2.36 35.06
C TYR A 659 9.81 -2.29 36.59
N SER A 660 9.38 -3.37 37.25
CA SER A 660 9.40 -3.48 38.71
C SER A 660 10.82 -3.47 39.28
N ALA A 661 11.78 -4.08 38.58
CA ALA A 661 13.19 -4.02 38.95
C ALA A 661 13.76 -2.60 38.83
N LEU A 662 13.41 -1.87 37.76
CA LEU A 662 13.81 -0.50 37.50
C LEU A 662 13.27 0.48 38.55
N THR A 663 11.98 0.39 38.87
CA THR A 663 11.35 1.22 39.91
C THR A 663 11.93 0.95 41.29
N SER A 664 12.20 -0.32 41.61
CA SER A 664 12.87 -0.70 42.87
C SER A 664 14.31 -0.18 42.96
N TYR A 665 14.96 0.08 41.82
CA TYR A 665 16.34 0.57 41.76
C TYR A 665 16.47 2.09 42.05
N VAL A 666 15.38 2.86 41.94
CA VAL A 666 15.34 4.31 42.26
C VAL A 666 15.67 4.60 43.73
N GLY A 667 15.57 3.59 44.62
CA GLY A 667 15.92 3.73 46.04
C GLY A 667 17.38 3.44 46.40
N VAL A 668 18.26 3.17 45.43
CA VAL A 668 19.66 2.75 45.68
C VAL A 668 20.61 3.94 45.90
N GLY A 669 20.32 5.10 45.31
CA GLY A 669 21.06 6.35 45.56
C GLY A 669 22.42 6.47 44.85
N ASP A 670 22.70 5.64 43.84
CA ASP A 670 23.86 5.79 42.96
C ASP A 670 23.52 6.53 41.65
N GLU A 671 24.52 6.77 40.80
CA GLU A 671 24.34 7.48 39.52
C GLU A 671 23.33 6.77 38.60
N LEU A 672 23.36 5.43 38.59
CA LEU A 672 22.41 4.63 37.83
C LEU A 672 20.97 4.79 38.37
N SER A 673 20.80 4.92 39.68
CA SER A 673 19.52 5.22 40.33
C SER A 673 18.92 6.54 39.85
N ASN A 674 19.74 7.59 39.70
CA ASN A 674 19.28 8.88 39.15
C ASN A 674 18.86 8.75 37.69
N ARG A 675 19.66 8.08 36.85
CA ARG A 675 19.30 7.80 35.44
C ARG A 675 17.99 7.01 35.33
N CYS A 676 17.77 6.02 36.20
CA CYS A 676 16.50 5.27 36.26
C CYS A 676 15.32 6.18 36.62
N LYS A 677 15.52 7.07 37.60
CA LYS A 677 14.49 8.03 38.05
C LYS A 677 14.10 9.01 36.94
N ASP A 678 15.08 9.58 36.25
CA ASP A 678 14.86 10.54 35.17
C ASP A 678 14.08 9.91 34.02
N PHE A 679 14.47 8.69 33.62
CA PHE A 679 13.74 7.90 32.64
C PHE A 679 12.28 7.63 33.07
N LEU A 680 12.05 7.21 34.31
CA LEU A 680 10.71 6.91 34.83
C LEU A 680 9.82 8.15 34.88
N ASN A 681 10.36 9.31 35.26
CA ASN A 681 9.63 10.58 35.25
C ASN A 681 9.26 11.00 33.82
N GLN A 682 10.19 10.87 32.88
CA GLN A 682 9.94 11.15 31.48
C GLN A 682 8.86 10.22 30.91
N LEU A 683 8.93 8.93 31.22
CA LEU A 683 7.93 7.94 30.82
C LEU A 683 6.56 8.30 31.39
N ALA A 684 6.44 8.59 32.69
CA ALA A 684 5.18 8.98 33.32
C ALA A 684 4.54 10.22 32.66
N SER A 685 5.34 11.26 32.37
CA SER A 685 4.85 12.46 31.70
C SER A 685 4.36 12.18 30.28
N LEU A 686 5.04 11.31 29.52
CA LEU A 686 4.59 10.92 28.17
C LEU A 686 3.31 10.08 28.21
N ARG A 687 3.12 9.25 29.23
CA ARG A 687 1.87 8.49 29.43
C ARG A 687 0.68 9.40 29.69
N GLU A 688 0.85 10.42 30.53
CA GLU A 688 -0.18 11.43 30.78
C GLU A 688 -0.51 12.20 29.48
N PHE A 689 0.52 12.62 28.74
CA PHE A 689 0.37 13.32 27.46
C PHE A 689 -0.45 12.52 26.45
N ALA A 690 -0.19 11.21 26.33
CA ALA A 690 -0.88 10.31 25.40
C ALA A 690 -2.41 10.19 25.63
N THR A 691 -2.92 10.56 26.81
CA THR A 691 -4.36 10.47 27.12
C THR A 691 -5.19 11.63 26.57
N THR A 692 -4.55 12.76 26.27
CA THR A 692 -5.23 14.02 25.90
C THR A 692 -4.83 14.54 24.53
N HIS A 693 -3.80 13.95 23.91
CA HIS A 693 -3.22 14.39 22.65
C HIS A 693 -3.32 13.30 21.58
N ARG A 694 -3.12 13.73 20.33
CA ARG A 694 -3.03 12.85 19.17
C ARG A 694 -1.74 12.02 19.21
N ILE A 695 -1.75 10.89 18.49
CA ILE A 695 -0.59 9.99 18.38
C ILE A 695 0.54 10.69 17.64
N SER A 696 0.22 11.43 16.58
CA SER A 696 1.16 12.29 15.85
C SER A 696 1.85 13.30 16.78
N GLU A 697 1.08 13.97 17.65
CA GLU A 697 1.62 14.90 18.66
C GLU A 697 2.47 14.19 19.71
N LEU A 698 2.07 12.98 20.15
CA LEU A 698 2.85 12.15 21.07
C LEU A 698 4.21 11.77 20.46
N ILE A 699 4.23 11.31 19.21
CA ILE A 699 5.47 10.95 18.49
C ILE A 699 6.40 12.16 18.42
N TRP A 700 5.88 13.33 18.03
CA TRP A 700 6.68 14.55 17.96
C TRP A 700 7.17 15.03 19.34
N SER A 701 6.35 14.86 20.38
CA SER A 701 6.74 15.11 21.77
C SER A 701 7.88 14.17 22.21
N ILE A 702 7.91 12.91 21.76
CA ILE A 702 9.04 12.02 22.03
C ILE A 702 10.30 12.54 21.33
N TYR A 703 10.20 12.93 20.06
CA TYR A 703 11.34 13.45 19.30
C TYR A 703 11.98 14.65 19.99
N THR A 704 11.16 15.64 20.35
CA THR A 704 11.61 16.89 20.98
C THR A 704 12.15 16.70 22.40
N ARG A 705 11.53 15.84 23.22
CA ARG A 705 11.98 15.62 24.61
C ARG A 705 13.22 14.73 24.73
N THR A 706 13.53 13.92 23.72
CA THR A 706 14.67 12.99 23.75
C THR A 706 15.78 13.36 22.76
N ASN A 707 15.58 14.38 21.91
CA ASN A 707 16.45 14.72 20.78
C ASN A 707 16.69 13.52 19.85
N LEU A 708 15.66 12.69 19.66
CA LEU A 708 15.79 11.43 18.91
C LEU A 708 16.18 11.68 17.45
N LEU A 709 15.60 12.71 16.82
CA LEU A 709 15.90 13.05 15.42
C LEU A 709 17.38 13.40 15.27
N GLU A 710 17.91 14.24 16.15
CA GLU A 710 19.30 14.69 16.14
C GLU A 710 20.27 13.53 16.40
N ILE A 711 19.98 12.69 17.39
CA ILE A 711 20.80 11.51 17.73
C ILE A 711 20.86 10.55 16.54
N MET A 712 19.71 10.25 15.90
CA MET A 712 19.66 9.34 14.77
C MET A 712 20.32 9.92 13.51
N THR A 713 20.25 11.24 13.32
CA THR A 713 20.92 11.94 12.21
C THR A 713 22.46 11.88 12.34
N ALA A 714 23.00 11.76 13.55
CA ALA A 714 24.44 11.67 13.78
C ALA A 714 25.04 10.26 13.54
N LEU A 715 24.21 9.24 13.29
CA LEU A 715 24.65 7.87 13.02
C LEU A 715 24.92 7.64 11.52
N PRO A 716 25.62 6.55 11.11
CA PRO A 716 25.75 6.19 9.70
C PRO A 716 24.39 6.09 9.00
N ASN A 717 24.31 6.64 7.77
CA ASN A 717 23.09 6.86 7.00
C ASN A 717 22.05 7.75 7.72
N GLY A 718 22.51 8.70 8.54
CA GLY A 718 21.65 9.51 9.42
C GLY A 718 20.57 10.35 8.72
N GLU A 719 20.84 10.85 7.51
CA GLU A 719 19.82 11.56 6.72
C GLU A 719 18.61 10.66 6.41
N GLN A 720 18.85 9.41 5.98
CA GLN A 720 17.77 8.46 5.70
C GLN A 720 16.99 8.08 6.96
N ARG A 721 17.69 7.91 8.10
CA ARG A 721 17.04 7.63 9.40
C ARG A 721 16.11 8.75 9.84
N ARG A 722 16.52 10.00 9.62
CA ARG A 722 15.71 11.18 9.90
C ARG A 722 14.44 11.19 9.05
N VAL A 723 14.56 10.98 7.74
CA VAL A 723 13.40 10.90 6.83
C VAL A 723 12.46 9.75 7.24
N ASN A 724 13.01 8.60 7.67
CA ASN A 724 12.21 7.50 8.19
C ASN A 724 11.36 7.93 9.39
N LEU A 725 11.91 8.68 10.34
CA LEU A 725 11.18 9.18 11.51
C LEU A 725 10.16 10.27 11.17
N GLU A 726 10.51 11.21 10.30
CA GLU A 726 9.58 12.25 9.84
C GLU A 726 8.37 11.63 9.13
N ALA A 727 8.58 10.59 8.30
CA ALA A 727 7.48 9.86 7.68
C ALA A 727 6.61 9.11 8.69
N LEU A 728 7.12 8.72 9.87
CA LEU A 728 6.33 8.02 10.87
C LEU A 728 5.26 8.97 11.43
N TYR A 729 5.65 10.23 11.64
CA TYR A 729 4.75 11.29 12.07
C TYR A 729 3.64 11.56 11.03
N GLU A 730 4.00 11.66 9.74
CA GLU A 730 3.02 11.86 8.66
C GLU A 730 2.05 10.67 8.54
N ARG A 731 2.57 9.44 8.65
CA ARG A 731 1.77 8.20 8.61
C ARG A 731 0.83 8.09 9.81
N ALA A 732 1.30 8.43 11.01
CA ALA A 732 0.43 8.49 12.19
C ALA A 732 -0.71 9.51 12.02
N THR A 733 -0.42 10.67 11.42
CA THR A 733 -1.43 11.68 11.12
C THR A 733 -2.48 11.17 10.13
N SER A 734 -2.04 10.44 9.10
CA SER A 734 -2.91 9.82 8.10
C SER A 734 -3.80 8.73 8.70
N TYR A 735 -3.22 7.88 9.55
CA TYR A 735 -3.93 6.84 10.30
C TYR A 735 -5.04 7.42 11.19
N GLU A 736 -4.77 8.52 11.90
CA GLU A 736 -5.77 9.20 12.73
C GLU A 736 -6.88 9.85 11.90
N SER A 737 -6.53 10.39 10.73
CA SER A 737 -7.49 11.01 9.81
C SER A 737 -8.45 9.98 9.19
N ALA A 738 -8.03 8.71 9.08
CA ALA A 738 -8.85 7.59 8.61
C ALA A 738 -9.85 7.06 9.67
N GLY A 739 -9.91 7.65 10.87
CA GLY A 739 -10.89 7.33 11.90
C GLY A 739 -10.40 6.41 13.01
N PHE A 740 -9.19 5.86 12.90
CA PHE A 740 -8.57 5.09 13.98
C PHE A 740 -7.98 5.99 15.06
N LYS A 741 -8.29 5.74 16.33
CA LYS A 741 -7.87 6.62 17.42
C LYS A 741 -7.30 5.85 18.60
N GLY A 742 -6.24 6.41 19.18
CA GLY A 742 -5.62 5.90 20.40
C GLY A 742 -4.38 5.03 20.16
N LEU A 743 -3.42 5.18 21.08
CA LEU A 743 -2.10 4.55 21.03
C LEU A 743 -2.15 3.02 20.90
N TYR A 744 -3.02 2.37 21.67
CA TYR A 744 -3.18 0.91 21.64
C TYR A 744 -3.59 0.39 20.25
N GLN A 745 -4.55 1.05 19.59
CA GLN A 745 -5.01 0.66 18.26
C GLN A 745 -3.88 0.80 17.23
N PHE A 746 -3.12 1.90 17.30
CA PHE A 746 -1.97 2.13 16.43
C PHE A 746 -0.88 1.06 16.61
N ILE A 747 -0.52 0.72 17.85
CA ILE A 747 0.48 -0.33 18.12
C ILE A 747 0.01 -1.68 17.58
N ASN A 748 -1.26 -2.04 17.79
CA ASN A 748 -1.82 -3.29 17.27
C ASN A 748 -1.85 -3.32 15.75
N PHE A 749 -2.22 -2.21 15.12
CA PHE A 749 -2.21 -2.04 13.68
C PHE A 749 -0.79 -2.33 13.12
N ILE A 750 0.24 -1.67 13.66
CA ILE A 750 1.63 -1.90 13.23
C ILE A 750 2.10 -3.34 13.51
N ASN A 751 1.78 -3.91 14.67
CA ASN A 751 2.18 -5.29 14.99
C ASN A 751 1.53 -6.30 14.04
N ARG A 752 0.25 -6.13 13.69
CA ARG A 752 -0.46 -7.00 12.74
C ARG A 752 0.12 -6.87 11.34
N MET A 753 0.37 -5.64 10.89
CA MET A 753 1.00 -5.37 9.61
C MET A 753 2.38 -6.05 9.49
N ARG A 754 3.17 -6.08 10.58
CA ARG A 754 4.43 -6.84 10.65
C ARG A 754 4.23 -8.36 10.62
N GLN A 755 3.20 -8.88 11.29
CA GLN A 755 2.89 -10.32 11.31
C GLN A 755 2.45 -10.82 9.93
N SER A 756 1.73 -10.00 9.17
CA SER A 756 1.32 -10.32 7.80
C SER A 756 2.42 -10.14 6.75
N GLN A 757 3.66 -9.83 7.14
CA GLN A 757 4.79 -9.53 6.23
C GLN A 757 4.50 -8.41 5.20
N LYS A 758 3.58 -7.49 5.52
CA LYS A 758 3.19 -6.36 4.66
C LYS A 758 3.70 -5.05 5.25
N ASP A 759 5.02 -4.94 5.44
CA ASP A 759 5.60 -3.73 6.02
C ASP A 759 5.53 -2.58 4.99
N LEU A 760 5.75 -1.34 5.42
CA LEU A 760 5.70 -0.20 4.52
C LEU A 760 7.03 -0.01 3.79
N ALA A 761 6.98 0.62 2.61
CA ALA A 761 8.18 1.10 1.94
C ALA A 761 8.85 2.25 2.71
N GLN A 762 10.18 2.35 2.64
CA GLN A 762 10.90 3.51 3.20
C GLN A 762 10.72 4.76 2.31
N PRO A 763 10.48 5.95 2.89
CA PRO A 763 10.56 7.23 2.17
C PRO A 763 11.99 7.50 1.69
N LEU A 764 12.19 8.25 0.60
CA LEU A 764 13.51 8.42 -0.03
C LEU A 764 14.04 9.86 0.03
N LEU A 765 15.36 10.00 0.10
CA LEU A 765 16.06 11.28 -0.09
C LEU A 765 16.00 11.74 -1.56
N THR A 766 15.38 12.90 -1.80
CA THR A 766 15.05 13.41 -3.15
C THR A 766 16.27 13.73 -4.02
N LYS A 767 17.45 13.97 -3.41
CA LYS A 767 18.69 14.32 -4.12
C LYS A 767 19.50 13.10 -4.61
N GLU A 768 19.47 11.99 -3.89
CA GLU A 768 20.27 10.78 -4.20
C GLU A 768 19.54 9.81 -5.14
N ALA A 769 18.19 9.80 -5.11
CA ALA A 769 17.38 8.96 -6.00
C ALA A 769 17.61 9.22 -7.50
N GLY A 770 18.11 10.40 -7.87
CA GLY A 770 18.36 10.78 -9.26
C GLY A 770 19.52 10.04 -9.94
N ASN A 771 20.52 9.57 -9.18
CA ASN A 771 21.70 8.89 -9.72
C ASN A 771 22.13 7.67 -8.87
N ALA A 772 21.19 6.75 -8.64
CA ALA A 772 21.43 5.50 -7.93
C ALA A 772 21.15 4.29 -8.83
N VAL A 773 21.86 3.18 -8.57
CA VAL A 773 21.58 1.86 -9.17
C VAL A 773 20.21 1.40 -8.70
N ARG A 774 19.36 0.88 -9.59
CA ARG A 774 17.99 0.51 -9.21
C ARG A 774 17.84 -0.98 -8.99
N LEU A 775 17.67 -1.42 -7.75
CA LEU A 775 17.24 -2.78 -7.40
C LEU A 775 15.71 -2.83 -7.41
N MET A 776 15.14 -3.74 -8.19
CA MET A 776 13.69 -3.92 -8.28
C MET A 776 13.34 -5.36 -8.63
N THR A 777 12.12 -5.76 -8.32
CA THR A 777 11.62 -7.03 -8.84
C THR A 777 11.36 -6.95 -10.34
N ILE A 778 11.39 -8.10 -10.99
CA ILE A 778 11.07 -8.21 -12.41
C ILE A 778 9.65 -7.67 -12.70
N HIS A 779 8.69 -7.89 -11.80
CA HIS A 779 7.34 -7.33 -11.90
C HIS A 779 7.34 -5.80 -11.87
N GLY A 780 8.09 -5.19 -10.95
CA GLY A 780 8.25 -3.72 -10.88
C GLY A 780 8.96 -3.12 -12.09
N SER A 781 9.72 -3.92 -12.85
CA SER A 781 10.41 -3.47 -14.05
C SER A 781 9.55 -3.42 -15.31
N LYS A 782 8.35 -4.03 -15.30
CA LYS A 782 7.48 -4.09 -16.48
C LYS A 782 7.08 -2.67 -16.94
N GLY A 783 7.08 -2.45 -18.25
CA GLY A 783 6.92 -1.12 -18.85
C GLY A 783 8.17 -0.24 -18.82
N LEU A 784 9.11 -0.45 -17.89
CA LEU A 784 10.37 0.29 -17.82
C LEU A 784 11.42 -0.26 -18.81
N GLU A 785 12.49 0.51 -19.01
CA GLU A 785 13.63 0.14 -19.83
C GLU A 785 14.91 0.79 -19.29
N PHE A 786 16.02 0.06 -19.32
CA PHE A 786 17.30 0.49 -18.76
C PHE A 786 18.44 0.24 -19.75
N PRO A 787 19.42 1.16 -19.88
CA PRO A 787 20.62 0.90 -20.68
C PRO A 787 21.32 -0.40 -20.33
N ILE A 788 21.49 -0.68 -19.04
CA ILE A 788 22.21 -1.85 -18.53
C ILE A 788 21.31 -2.59 -17.53
N VAL A 789 21.15 -3.89 -17.72
CA VAL A 789 20.34 -4.75 -16.84
C VAL A 789 21.17 -5.92 -16.34
N PHE A 790 21.21 -6.08 -15.03
CA PHE A 790 21.66 -7.30 -14.35
C PHE A 790 20.44 -8.17 -14.01
N TYR A 791 20.47 -9.43 -14.42
CA TYR A 791 19.55 -10.46 -13.95
C TYR A 791 20.24 -11.32 -12.88
N LEU A 792 19.73 -11.28 -11.65
CA LEU A 792 20.22 -12.11 -10.55
C LEU A 792 19.35 -13.34 -10.32
N GLY A 793 19.95 -14.37 -9.71
CA GLY A 793 19.26 -15.59 -9.33
C GLY A 793 19.07 -16.56 -10.50
N MET A 794 20.09 -16.78 -11.33
CA MET A 794 20.04 -17.84 -12.34
C MET A 794 19.77 -19.22 -11.72
N TYR A 795 20.26 -19.48 -10.51
CA TYR A 795 20.05 -20.73 -9.78
C TYR A 795 18.98 -20.63 -8.66
N TYR A 796 18.16 -19.57 -8.69
CA TYR A 796 17.04 -19.43 -7.77
C TYR A 796 16.02 -20.56 -7.96
N GLN A 797 15.57 -21.18 -6.87
CA GLN A 797 14.56 -22.23 -6.93
C GLN A 797 13.16 -21.64 -7.06
N TYR A 798 12.41 -22.10 -8.06
CA TYR A 798 11.01 -21.71 -8.22
C TYR A 798 10.19 -22.04 -6.96
N GLN A 799 9.32 -21.11 -6.57
CA GLN A 799 8.48 -21.26 -5.39
C GLN A 799 7.30 -22.18 -5.70
N LEU A 800 7.42 -23.45 -5.35
CA LEU A 800 6.37 -24.46 -5.57
C LEU A 800 5.53 -24.72 -4.29
N ARG A 801 5.40 -23.72 -3.40
CA ARG A 801 4.69 -23.87 -2.12
C ARG A 801 3.20 -24.15 -2.32
N ASP A 802 2.56 -23.46 -3.26
CA ASP A 802 1.13 -23.61 -3.59
C ASP A 802 0.77 -25.05 -3.98
N LEU A 803 1.69 -25.78 -4.59
CA LEU A 803 1.48 -27.18 -5.01
C LEU A 803 1.53 -28.18 -3.85
N LYS A 804 2.11 -27.78 -2.71
CA LYS A 804 2.28 -28.63 -1.52
C LYS A 804 1.18 -28.40 -0.46
N GLY A 805 0.29 -27.43 -0.69
CA GLY A 805 -0.82 -27.13 0.21
C GLY A 805 -1.85 -28.25 0.33
N ASN A 806 -2.74 -28.14 1.31
CA ASN A 806 -3.87 -29.08 1.49
C ASN A 806 -5.03 -28.79 0.51
N TYR A 807 -4.91 -27.74 -0.32
CA TYR A 807 -5.89 -27.36 -1.33
C TYR A 807 -5.20 -26.74 -2.54
N VAL A 808 -5.92 -26.67 -3.67
CA VAL A 808 -5.52 -25.97 -4.89
C VAL A 808 -6.74 -25.30 -5.51
N ILE A 809 -6.62 -24.03 -5.90
CA ILE A 809 -7.70 -23.26 -6.53
C ILE A 809 -7.33 -23.00 -7.99
N ASN A 810 -8.23 -23.35 -8.90
CA ASN A 810 -8.10 -23.14 -10.34
C ASN A 810 -9.39 -22.54 -10.92
N ALA A 811 -9.34 -22.17 -12.21
CA ALA A 811 -10.49 -21.56 -12.90
C ALA A 811 -11.75 -22.43 -12.84
N ASP A 812 -11.57 -23.74 -12.94
CA ASP A 812 -12.66 -24.71 -13.06
C ASP A 812 -12.99 -25.44 -11.76
N GLY A 813 -12.33 -25.16 -10.62
CA GLY A 813 -12.63 -25.88 -9.39
C GLY A 813 -11.68 -25.64 -8.20
N LEU A 814 -12.10 -26.18 -7.04
CA LEU A 814 -11.33 -26.23 -5.79
C LEU A 814 -10.98 -27.68 -5.48
N GLY A 815 -9.70 -28.03 -5.57
CA GLY A 815 -9.20 -29.36 -5.20
C GLY A 815 -8.77 -29.40 -3.74
N VAL A 816 -9.21 -30.41 -2.97
CA VAL A 816 -8.85 -30.58 -1.55
C VAL A 816 -8.14 -31.90 -1.26
N THR A 817 -7.28 -31.89 -0.23
CA THR A 817 -6.76 -33.07 0.45
C THR A 817 -7.72 -33.47 1.56
N LEU A 818 -8.10 -34.74 1.60
CA LEU A 818 -8.96 -35.30 2.62
C LEU A 818 -8.14 -35.94 3.74
N ARG A 819 -8.47 -35.60 4.98
CA ARG A 819 -7.90 -36.19 6.19
C ARG A 819 -8.72 -37.42 6.59
N GLU A 820 -8.12 -38.58 6.42
CA GLU A 820 -8.65 -39.85 6.92
C GLU A 820 -7.99 -40.21 8.26
N LYS A 821 -8.54 -41.20 8.97
CA LYS A 821 -8.09 -41.57 10.33
C LYS A 821 -6.59 -41.91 10.42
N HIS A 822 -6.03 -42.45 9.34
CA HIS A 822 -4.65 -42.98 9.32
C HIS A 822 -3.76 -42.41 8.21
N TYR A 823 -4.33 -41.62 7.29
CA TYR A 823 -3.60 -41.10 6.14
C TYR A 823 -4.28 -39.82 5.62
N ARG A 824 -3.61 -39.12 4.70
CA ARG A 824 -4.18 -38.04 3.92
C ARG A 824 -4.14 -38.42 2.45
N ILE A 825 -5.17 -38.07 1.70
CA ILE A 825 -5.26 -38.39 0.28
C ILE A 825 -5.76 -37.18 -0.50
N ASP A 826 -5.13 -36.91 -1.63
CA ASP A 826 -5.56 -35.86 -2.54
C ASP A 826 -6.77 -36.35 -3.34
N SER A 827 -7.80 -35.51 -3.46
CA SER A 827 -8.88 -35.78 -4.40
C SER A 827 -8.39 -35.74 -5.85
N LEU A 828 -9.08 -36.41 -6.78
CA LEU A 828 -8.72 -36.36 -8.21
C LEU A 828 -8.76 -34.94 -8.77
N VAL A 829 -9.66 -34.10 -8.23
CA VAL A 829 -9.74 -32.67 -8.55
C VAL A 829 -8.44 -31.96 -8.14
N LYS A 830 -7.89 -32.25 -6.96
CA LYS A 830 -6.60 -31.71 -6.51
C LYS A 830 -5.43 -32.24 -7.34
N ALA A 831 -5.42 -33.54 -7.66
CA ALA A 831 -4.39 -34.15 -8.47
C ALA A 831 -4.28 -33.47 -9.85
N MET A 832 -5.39 -33.35 -10.59
CA MET A 832 -5.42 -32.59 -11.84
C MET A 832 -5.12 -31.12 -11.63
N GLY A 833 -5.65 -30.54 -10.55
CA GLY A 833 -5.47 -29.14 -10.25
C GLY A 833 -4.00 -28.76 -10.03
N ASN A 834 -3.23 -29.61 -9.36
CA ASN A 834 -1.79 -29.44 -9.15
C ASN A 834 -1.01 -29.50 -10.48
N ILE A 835 -1.39 -30.40 -11.40
CA ILE A 835 -0.75 -30.50 -12.71
C ILE A 835 -0.98 -29.23 -13.53
N THR A 836 -2.24 -28.77 -13.62
CA THR A 836 -2.58 -27.53 -14.34
C THR A 836 -1.91 -26.32 -13.70
N LYS A 837 -1.94 -26.20 -12.36
CA LYS A 837 -1.32 -25.09 -11.63
C LYS A 837 0.20 -25.08 -11.81
N LYS A 838 0.85 -26.25 -11.77
CA LYS A 838 2.30 -26.37 -11.99
C LYS A 838 2.68 -25.89 -13.40
N ARG A 839 1.93 -26.31 -14.42
CA ARG A 839 2.14 -25.85 -15.79
C ARG A 839 1.98 -24.34 -15.91
N GLN A 840 0.88 -23.78 -15.40
CA GLN A 840 0.63 -22.34 -15.42
C GLN A 840 1.75 -21.54 -14.73
N LEU A 841 2.20 -22.01 -13.57
CA LEU A 841 3.30 -21.40 -12.81
C LEU A 841 4.60 -21.40 -13.63
N LEU A 842 4.98 -22.54 -14.22
CA LEU A 842 6.22 -22.62 -15.01
C LEU A 842 6.14 -21.81 -16.31
N GLU A 843 4.98 -21.76 -16.96
CA GLU A 843 4.75 -20.89 -18.12
C GLU A 843 4.86 -19.41 -17.73
N GLU A 844 4.33 -19.03 -16.56
CA GLU A 844 4.49 -17.68 -16.01
C GLU A 844 5.96 -17.37 -15.68
N GLU A 845 6.71 -18.29 -15.06
CA GLU A 845 8.15 -18.09 -14.79
C GLU A 845 8.97 -17.92 -16.08
N ALA A 846 8.61 -18.63 -17.17
CA ALA A 846 9.21 -18.38 -18.48
C ALA A 846 8.91 -16.98 -19.02
N ARG A 847 7.68 -16.46 -18.83
CA ARG A 847 7.30 -15.08 -19.19
C ARG A 847 7.98 -14.04 -18.30
N VAL A 848 8.13 -14.31 -17.01
CA VAL A 848 8.89 -13.46 -16.05
C VAL A 848 10.33 -13.32 -16.52
N LEU A 849 10.97 -14.43 -16.88
CA LEU A 849 12.31 -14.41 -17.47
C LEU A 849 12.34 -13.56 -18.76
N TYR A 850 11.35 -13.72 -19.65
CA TYR A 850 11.26 -12.94 -20.89
C TYR A 850 11.16 -11.43 -20.61
N VAL A 851 10.33 -11.03 -19.65
CA VAL A 851 10.19 -9.64 -19.23
C VAL A 851 11.53 -9.10 -18.74
N ALA A 852 12.23 -9.84 -17.86
CA ALA A 852 13.51 -9.43 -17.30
C ALA A 852 14.56 -9.15 -18.38
N LEU A 853 14.77 -10.09 -19.30
CA LEU A 853 15.79 -9.97 -20.34
C LEU A 853 15.47 -8.86 -21.35
N THR A 854 14.18 -8.60 -21.61
CA THR A 854 13.73 -7.56 -22.54
C THR A 854 13.69 -6.14 -21.95
N ARG A 855 14.08 -5.96 -20.67
CA ARG A 855 14.26 -4.63 -20.08
C ARG A 855 15.55 -3.95 -20.52
N ALA A 856 16.55 -4.73 -20.96
CA ALA A 856 17.84 -4.24 -21.40
C ALA A 856 17.75 -3.50 -22.74
N LYS A 857 18.30 -2.29 -22.80
CA LYS A 857 18.43 -1.53 -24.06
C LYS A 857 19.75 -1.80 -24.75
N GLN A 858 20.88 -1.74 -24.03
CA GLN A 858 22.21 -1.81 -24.64
C GLN A 858 22.99 -3.03 -24.16
N LYS A 859 22.95 -3.34 -22.85
CA LYS A 859 23.73 -4.43 -22.27
C LYS A 859 22.89 -5.27 -21.30
N LEU A 860 22.98 -6.59 -21.46
CA LEU A 860 22.33 -7.59 -20.62
C LEU A 860 23.40 -8.44 -19.95
N ILE A 861 23.34 -8.55 -18.63
CA ILE A 861 24.30 -9.29 -17.80
C ILE A 861 23.53 -10.30 -16.95
N LEU A 862 23.78 -11.60 -17.14
CA LEU A 862 23.18 -12.67 -16.35
C LEU A 862 24.17 -13.11 -15.27
N VAL A 863 23.73 -13.17 -14.01
CA VAL A 863 24.58 -13.52 -12.87
C VAL A 863 24.05 -14.76 -12.17
N GLY A 864 24.93 -15.73 -11.91
CA GLY A 864 24.55 -16.98 -11.27
C GLY A 864 25.65 -17.62 -10.44
N ASP A 865 25.32 -17.99 -9.21
CA ASP A 865 26.15 -18.91 -8.41
C ASP A 865 25.71 -20.37 -8.63
N ILE A 866 26.54 -21.17 -9.31
CA ILE A 866 26.14 -22.49 -9.83
C ILE A 866 26.90 -23.61 -9.09
N PRO A 867 26.22 -24.41 -8.25
CA PRO A 867 26.82 -25.57 -7.62
C PRO A 867 26.97 -26.72 -8.63
N SER A 868 28.09 -27.45 -8.53
CA SER A 868 28.39 -28.62 -9.38
C SER A 868 28.34 -28.29 -10.88
N PHE A 869 28.91 -27.15 -11.27
CA PHE A 869 28.85 -26.58 -12.62
C PHE A 869 29.13 -27.60 -13.73
N ASP A 870 30.28 -28.30 -13.69
CA ASP A 870 30.69 -29.22 -14.76
C ASP A 870 29.70 -30.39 -14.97
N LYS A 871 29.01 -30.83 -13.91
CA LYS A 871 28.00 -31.88 -14.02
C LYS A 871 26.78 -31.38 -14.79
N LYS A 872 26.30 -30.18 -14.48
CA LYS A 872 25.11 -29.60 -15.11
C LYS A 872 25.34 -29.25 -16.57
N VAL A 873 26.52 -28.73 -16.91
CA VAL A 873 26.88 -28.43 -18.30
C VAL A 873 26.79 -29.69 -19.17
N LYS A 874 27.21 -30.85 -18.66
CA LYS A 874 27.05 -32.15 -19.35
C LYS A 874 25.62 -32.65 -19.41
N GLU A 875 24.76 -32.30 -18.45
CA GLU A 875 23.34 -32.64 -18.48
C GLU A 875 22.66 -31.84 -19.61
N TRP A 876 22.89 -30.52 -19.65
CA TRP A 876 22.30 -29.60 -20.63
C TRP A 876 22.74 -29.82 -22.07
N SER A 877 23.93 -30.37 -22.32
CA SER A 877 24.43 -30.58 -23.69
C SER A 877 23.54 -31.53 -24.52
N ASN A 878 22.71 -32.32 -23.86
CA ASN A 878 21.89 -33.38 -24.48
C ASN A 878 20.36 -33.15 -24.31
N GLU A 879 19.92 -32.00 -23.78
CA GLU A 879 18.50 -31.73 -23.48
C GLU A 879 17.71 -31.10 -24.64
N LEU A 880 18.40 -30.51 -25.63
CA LEU A 880 17.72 -29.96 -26.81
C LEU A 880 17.47 -31.06 -27.84
N ASP A 881 16.27 -31.08 -28.40
CA ASP A 881 15.92 -31.97 -29.51
C ASP A 881 16.61 -31.55 -30.83
N TYR A 882 16.37 -32.33 -31.89
CA TYR A 882 16.93 -32.05 -33.22
C TYR A 882 16.44 -30.74 -33.84
N GLN A 883 15.36 -30.14 -33.33
CA GLN A 883 14.84 -28.82 -33.72
C GLN A 883 15.39 -27.70 -32.82
N GLY A 884 16.25 -28.04 -31.85
CA GLY A 884 16.81 -27.11 -30.88
C GLY A 884 15.82 -26.64 -29.81
N GLN A 885 14.77 -27.44 -29.54
CA GLN A 885 13.76 -27.14 -28.51
C GLN A 885 13.90 -28.04 -27.29
N LEU A 886 13.50 -27.51 -26.13
CA LEU A 886 13.29 -28.34 -24.94
C LEU A 886 11.99 -29.12 -25.09
N SER A 887 12.00 -30.39 -24.67
CA SER A 887 10.78 -31.18 -24.65
C SER A 887 9.80 -30.62 -23.60
N LEU A 888 8.50 -30.89 -23.76
CA LEU A 888 7.50 -30.48 -22.77
C LEU A 888 7.79 -31.09 -21.38
N ALA A 889 8.33 -32.31 -21.33
CA ALA A 889 8.71 -32.97 -20.09
C ALA A 889 9.85 -32.21 -19.37
N ASP A 890 10.87 -31.76 -20.11
CA ASP A 890 11.98 -30.97 -19.56
C ASP A 890 11.49 -29.61 -19.06
N LYS A 891 10.61 -28.96 -19.82
CA LYS A 891 9.98 -27.69 -19.42
C LYS A 891 9.17 -27.83 -18.12
N LEU A 892 8.41 -28.91 -17.97
CA LEU A 892 7.59 -29.18 -16.78
C LEU A 892 8.38 -29.71 -15.57
N SER A 893 9.62 -30.16 -15.78
CA SER A 893 10.54 -30.58 -14.70
C SER A 893 11.49 -29.47 -14.25
N ALA A 894 11.48 -28.32 -14.93
CA ALA A 894 12.30 -27.16 -14.59
C ALA A 894 12.11 -26.72 -13.13
N THR A 895 13.25 -26.51 -12.44
CA THR A 895 13.26 -26.10 -11.02
C THR A 895 13.91 -24.74 -10.79
N THR A 896 14.65 -24.24 -11.78
CA THR A 896 15.37 -22.95 -11.73
C THR A 896 15.31 -22.26 -13.11
N PRO A 897 15.56 -20.94 -13.20
CA PRO A 897 15.73 -20.23 -14.47
C PRO A 897 16.79 -20.87 -15.38
N LEU A 898 17.84 -21.43 -14.77
CA LEU A 898 18.90 -22.11 -15.48
C LEU A 898 18.47 -23.44 -16.12
N SER A 899 17.42 -24.09 -15.59
CA SER A 899 16.81 -25.25 -16.26
C SER A 899 16.23 -24.88 -17.62
N PHE A 900 15.80 -23.64 -17.83
CA PHE A 900 15.35 -23.15 -19.13
C PHE A 900 16.50 -22.65 -20.01
N MET A 901 17.43 -21.85 -19.45
CA MET A 901 18.47 -21.17 -20.24
C MET A 901 19.71 -22.02 -20.50
N GLY A 902 20.07 -22.91 -19.57
CA GLY A 902 21.33 -23.67 -19.57
C GLY A 902 21.60 -24.39 -20.89
N PRO A 903 20.64 -25.18 -21.41
CA PRO A 903 20.76 -25.87 -22.70
C PRO A 903 21.06 -24.93 -23.88
N ALA A 904 20.41 -23.77 -23.94
CA ALA A 904 20.66 -22.78 -24.99
C ALA A 904 22.00 -22.05 -24.82
N LEU A 905 22.48 -21.83 -23.58
CA LEU A 905 23.73 -21.11 -23.33
C LEU A 905 24.98 -21.86 -23.83
N ALA A 906 24.92 -23.20 -23.89
CA ALA A 906 25.98 -24.09 -24.39
C ALA A 906 27.38 -23.77 -23.81
N PHE A 907 27.47 -23.80 -22.48
CA PHE A 907 28.68 -23.45 -21.71
C PHE A 907 29.93 -24.25 -22.12
N ASP A 908 29.77 -25.50 -22.55
CA ASP A 908 30.83 -26.42 -22.98
C ASP A 908 31.54 -25.98 -24.27
N ARG A 909 30.88 -25.17 -25.10
CA ARG A 909 31.39 -24.76 -26.42
C ARG A 909 32.10 -23.41 -26.40
N ARG A 910 32.34 -22.83 -25.22
CA ARG A 910 32.82 -21.45 -25.07
C ARG A 910 33.99 -21.33 -24.08
N VAL A 911 34.84 -20.34 -24.32
CA VAL A 911 36.02 -20.06 -23.48
C VAL A 911 35.61 -19.13 -22.35
N ALA A 912 35.75 -19.59 -21.10
CA ALA A 912 35.52 -18.76 -19.93
C ALA A 912 36.72 -17.79 -19.72
N MET A 913 36.42 -16.54 -19.36
CA MET A 913 37.41 -15.46 -19.16
C MET A 913 37.24 -14.80 -17.79
N LYS A 914 38.23 -14.04 -17.34
CA LYS A 914 38.08 -13.21 -16.13
C LYS A 914 37.39 -11.90 -16.44
N ILE A 915 36.80 -11.29 -15.40
CA ILE A 915 36.20 -9.95 -15.46
C ILE A 915 37.17 -8.94 -16.10
N THR A 916 38.43 -8.93 -15.67
CA THR A 916 39.48 -8.01 -16.15
C THR A 916 39.95 -8.25 -17.59
N ASP A 917 39.64 -9.40 -18.19
CA ASP A 917 40.05 -9.76 -19.55
C ASP A 917 39.07 -9.26 -20.63
N ILE A 918 37.94 -8.66 -20.22
CA ILE A 918 36.93 -8.13 -21.13
C ILE A 918 37.51 -6.90 -21.85
N THR A 919 37.79 -7.03 -23.15
CA THR A 919 38.26 -5.94 -24.00
C THR A 919 37.23 -5.58 -25.06
N ASN A 920 37.26 -4.33 -25.54
CA ASN A 920 36.40 -3.86 -26.63
C ASN A 920 36.49 -4.73 -27.91
N SER A 921 37.64 -5.36 -28.18
CA SER A 921 37.79 -6.28 -29.33
C SER A 921 37.07 -7.61 -29.13
N LEU A 922 37.07 -8.15 -27.91
CA LEU A 922 36.38 -9.40 -27.57
C LEU A 922 34.87 -9.20 -27.59
N ASP A 923 34.41 -8.08 -27.02
CA ASP A 923 33.01 -7.65 -26.99
C ASP A 923 32.40 -7.47 -28.40
N GLN A 924 33.21 -7.22 -29.42
CA GLN A 924 32.78 -7.15 -30.83
C GLN A 924 32.76 -8.51 -31.54
N SER A 925 33.45 -9.52 -31.01
CA SER A 925 33.70 -10.79 -31.70
C SER A 925 32.69 -11.90 -31.38
N GLN A 926 32.02 -11.82 -30.22
CA GLN A 926 31.09 -12.85 -29.74
C GLN A 926 29.76 -12.23 -29.28
N PRO A 927 28.62 -12.90 -29.52
CA PRO A 927 27.31 -12.38 -29.09
C PRO A 927 27.07 -12.49 -27.57
N ILE A 928 27.71 -13.46 -26.91
CA ILE A 928 27.62 -13.67 -25.46
C ILE A 928 29.02 -14.01 -24.93
N LEU A 929 29.49 -13.25 -23.94
CA LEU A 929 30.74 -13.48 -23.20
C LEU A 929 30.47 -14.25 -21.91
N PHE A 930 31.37 -15.18 -21.58
CA PHE A 930 31.27 -16.04 -20.40
C PHE A 930 32.39 -15.72 -19.43
N VAL A 931 32.02 -15.31 -18.23
CA VAL A 931 32.95 -14.82 -17.21
C VAL A 931 32.95 -15.80 -16.04
N ASP A 932 34.13 -16.33 -15.74
CA ASP A 932 34.38 -17.16 -14.56
C ASP A 932 34.84 -16.24 -13.42
N PHE A 933 33.97 -16.06 -12.42
CA PHE A 933 34.26 -15.23 -11.26
C PHE A 933 34.98 -16.03 -10.18
N SER A 934 36.06 -15.47 -9.65
CA SER A 934 36.82 -16.05 -8.53
C SER A 934 36.73 -15.18 -7.28
N ASP A 935 36.73 -15.78 -6.09
CA ASP A 935 36.68 -15.04 -4.82
C ASP A 935 37.81 -14.01 -4.66
N ASP A 936 38.95 -14.18 -5.34
CA ASP A 936 40.04 -13.21 -5.34
C ASP A 936 39.74 -11.94 -6.14
N ASP A 937 38.77 -11.97 -7.06
CA ASP A 937 38.30 -10.78 -7.81
C ASP A 937 37.52 -9.81 -6.90
N SER A 938 37.05 -10.26 -5.73
CA SER A 938 36.37 -9.42 -4.73
C SER A 938 37.32 -8.57 -3.87
N LYS A 939 38.63 -8.86 -3.88
CA LYS A 939 39.63 -8.23 -3.00
C LYS A 939 40.30 -6.97 -3.57
N VAL A 940 39.82 -6.45 -4.68
CA VAL A 940 40.39 -5.23 -5.29
C VAL A 940 39.97 -3.98 -4.50
N ASP A 941 40.95 -3.50 -3.73
CA ASP A 941 41.11 -2.19 -3.10
C ASP A 941 40.00 -1.64 -2.18
N SER A 942 40.19 -1.90 -0.88
CA SER A 942 39.78 -1.01 0.22
C SER A 942 41.01 -0.32 0.85
N SER A 943 41.96 0.09 0.00
CA SER A 943 43.14 0.85 0.42
C SER A 943 43.05 2.33 -0.03
N THR A 944 41.90 2.96 0.16
CA THR A 944 41.76 4.41 -0.01
C THR A 944 42.13 5.14 1.28
N ASN A 945 43.34 5.67 1.27
CA ASN A 945 43.84 6.84 2.00
C ASN A 945 42.80 7.60 2.84
N GLU A 946 42.84 7.41 4.16
CA GLU A 946 42.47 8.47 5.11
C GLU A 946 43.53 9.58 5.00
N GLU A 947 43.40 10.45 4.01
CA GLU A 947 44.04 11.77 4.07
C GLU A 947 43.34 12.57 5.17
N LYS A 948 43.91 12.52 6.38
CA LYS A 948 43.68 13.54 7.40
C LYS A 948 44.25 14.86 6.89
N GLU A 949 43.45 15.62 6.16
CA GLU A 949 43.69 17.05 5.97
C GLU A 949 43.67 17.72 7.35
N SER A 950 44.85 18.14 7.78
CA SER A 950 45.04 19.03 8.92
C SER A 950 44.69 20.45 8.45
N HIS A 951 43.43 20.84 8.64
CA HIS A 951 43.02 22.23 8.47
C HIS A 951 43.49 23.07 9.67
N GLU A 952 44.73 23.56 9.62
CA GLU A 952 45.26 24.56 10.57
C GLU A 952 44.73 26.00 10.36
N ASP A 953 43.91 26.26 9.31
CA ASP A 953 43.39 27.61 9.01
C ASP A 953 41.95 27.89 9.54
N SER A 954 41.33 26.96 10.28
CA SER A 954 39.90 27.08 10.68
C SER A 954 39.61 27.84 12.00
N ASP A 955 40.64 28.20 12.76
CA ASP A 955 40.47 28.58 14.17
C ASP A 955 39.79 29.96 14.39
N THR A 956 39.68 30.78 13.34
CA THR A 956 39.03 32.10 13.39
C THR A 956 37.56 32.05 12.98
N GLU A 957 37.21 31.36 11.89
CA GLU A 957 35.81 31.19 11.46
C GLU A 957 35.02 30.37 12.47
N VAL A 958 35.61 29.29 13.01
CA VAL A 958 34.99 28.46 14.06
C VAL A 958 34.72 29.29 15.32
N LYS A 959 35.63 30.18 15.73
CA LYS A 959 35.38 31.08 16.88
C LYS A 959 34.23 32.05 16.63
N THR A 960 34.13 32.64 15.43
CA THR A 960 33.02 33.55 15.09
C THR A 960 31.68 32.83 15.03
N LEU A 961 31.65 31.60 14.49
CA LEU A 961 30.48 30.72 14.48
C LEU A 961 30.08 30.32 15.90
N THR A 962 31.02 29.90 16.74
CA THR A 962 30.76 29.54 18.13
C THR A 962 30.24 30.73 18.94
N GLN A 963 30.84 31.92 18.79
CA GLN A 963 30.36 33.13 19.46
C GLN A 963 28.96 33.55 18.98
N THR A 964 28.66 33.37 17.68
CA THR A 964 27.34 33.68 17.13
C THR A 964 26.31 32.66 17.62
N ALA A 965 26.66 31.37 17.62
CA ALA A 965 25.82 30.31 18.14
C ALA A 965 25.54 30.48 19.64
N GLU A 966 26.56 30.79 20.46
CA GLU A 966 26.41 31.10 21.89
C GLU A 966 25.45 32.27 22.11
N LYS A 967 25.59 33.36 21.33
CA LYS A 967 24.67 34.50 21.39
C LYS A 967 23.24 34.12 21.01
N LEU A 968 23.05 33.25 20.03
CA LEU A 968 21.72 32.78 19.61
C LEU A 968 21.09 31.83 20.64
N TYR A 969 21.86 30.92 21.23
CA TYR A 969 21.39 29.99 22.26
C TYR A 969 21.09 30.67 23.60
N GLN A 970 21.81 31.75 23.93
CA GLN A 970 21.58 32.56 25.13
C GLN A 970 20.55 33.68 24.92
N PHE A 971 19.96 33.79 23.73
CA PHE A 971 18.95 34.82 23.45
C PHE A 971 17.61 34.45 24.11
N ASP A 972 17.28 35.14 25.20
CA ASP A 972 15.95 35.12 25.78
C ASP A 972 15.09 36.23 25.16
N TYR A 973 13.93 35.85 24.61
CA TYR A 973 12.99 36.83 24.04
C TYR A 973 12.51 37.79 25.15
N PRO A 974 12.77 39.12 25.06
CA PRO A 974 12.52 40.04 26.16
C PRO A 974 11.05 40.19 26.56
N PHE A 975 10.12 39.81 25.68
CA PHE A 975 8.67 40.01 25.83
C PHE A 975 7.87 38.71 25.86
N LYS A 976 8.41 37.66 26.50
CA LYS A 976 7.82 36.30 26.53
C LYS A 976 6.43 36.24 27.15
N ASP A 977 6.16 37.06 28.14
CA ASP A 977 4.83 37.24 28.74
C ASP A 977 3.83 37.86 27.75
N ALA A 978 4.26 38.78 26.90
CA ALA A 978 3.42 39.38 25.85
C ALA A 978 3.02 38.36 24.76
N SER A 979 3.87 37.38 24.44
CA SER A 979 3.51 36.32 23.48
C SER A 979 2.54 35.28 24.05
N ALA A 980 2.42 35.20 25.38
CA ALA A 980 1.47 34.33 26.05
C ALA A 980 0.15 35.04 26.41
N THR A 981 0.16 36.36 26.60
CA THR A 981 -1.01 37.11 27.09
C THR A 981 -1.95 37.50 25.94
N THR A 982 -3.25 37.34 26.13
CA THR A 982 -4.23 37.74 25.10
C THR A 982 -4.29 39.27 24.98
N ALA A 983 -4.53 39.77 23.76
CA ALA A 983 -4.68 41.20 23.50
C ALA A 983 -6.09 41.75 23.86
N TYR A 984 -7.03 40.90 24.32
CA TYR A 984 -8.43 41.25 24.56
C TYR A 984 -8.93 40.75 25.92
N GLN A 985 -9.57 41.62 26.70
CA GLN A 985 -10.17 41.28 27.99
C GLN A 985 -11.57 41.90 28.11
N ALA A 986 -12.56 41.13 28.56
CA ALA A 986 -13.86 41.69 28.89
C ALA A 986 -13.85 42.29 30.31
N VAL A 987 -14.53 43.42 30.55
CA VAL A 987 -14.61 44.05 31.88
C VAL A 987 -15.17 43.08 32.93
N SER A 988 -16.08 42.19 32.54
CA SER A 988 -16.63 41.12 33.39
C SER A 988 -15.61 40.08 33.84
N GLU A 989 -14.59 39.80 33.02
CA GLU A 989 -13.53 38.83 33.31
C GLU A 989 -12.49 39.40 34.29
N ILE A 990 -12.20 40.70 34.22
CA ILE A 990 -11.16 41.37 35.03
C ILE A 990 -11.68 42.06 36.30
N LYS A 991 -12.98 41.94 36.64
CA LYS A 991 -13.57 42.60 37.83
C LYS A 991 -12.83 42.27 39.14
N LYS A 992 -12.35 41.03 39.29
CA LYS A 992 -11.64 40.58 40.49
C LYS A 992 -10.22 41.14 40.61
N ALA A 993 -9.56 41.40 39.49
CA ALA A 993 -8.17 41.89 39.47
C ALA A 993 -8.00 43.32 40.04
N PHE A 994 -9.09 44.08 40.18
CA PHE A 994 -9.06 45.46 40.68
C PHE A 994 -9.45 45.63 42.16
N ASN A 995 -9.94 44.57 42.82
CA ASN A 995 -10.57 44.69 44.14
C ASN A 995 -9.62 44.42 45.31
N ASP A 996 -8.57 43.60 45.11
CA ASP A 996 -7.50 43.41 46.08
C ASP A 996 -6.20 42.97 45.36
N PRO A 997 -5.12 43.77 45.36
CA PRO A 997 -3.88 43.40 44.68
C PRO A 997 -3.13 42.24 45.36
N ASP A 998 -3.46 41.90 46.61
CA ASP A 998 -2.75 40.92 47.43
C ASP A 998 -3.46 39.55 47.51
N GLU A 999 -4.64 39.38 46.91
CA GLU A 999 -5.27 38.06 46.77
C GLU A 999 -4.64 37.29 45.60
N ALA A 1000 -3.70 36.40 45.93
CA ALA A 1000 -3.07 35.44 45.02
C ALA A 1000 -4.03 34.33 44.50
N GLU A 1001 -5.35 34.55 44.47
CA GLU A 1001 -6.30 33.58 43.92
C GLU A 1001 -6.30 33.53 42.38
N LEU A 1002 -5.63 34.47 41.73
CA LEU A 1002 -5.36 34.44 40.28
C LEU A 1002 -4.44 33.27 39.86
N GLU A 1003 -3.69 32.67 40.79
CA GLU A 1003 -2.90 31.47 40.51
C GLU A 1003 -3.71 30.16 40.57
N ASN A 1004 -4.89 30.15 41.21
CA ASN A 1004 -5.64 28.93 41.51
C ASN A 1004 -6.85 28.66 40.59
N SER A 1005 -7.15 29.52 39.63
CA SER A 1005 -8.05 29.16 38.52
C SER A 1005 -7.25 28.50 37.41
N HIS A 1006 -7.37 27.17 37.26
CA HIS A 1006 -6.68 26.38 36.24
C HIS A 1006 -6.61 27.11 34.89
N LEU A 1007 -5.42 27.62 34.57
CA LEU A 1007 -5.06 28.08 33.24
C LEU A 1007 -5.16 26.89 32.29
N LEU A 1008 -6.20 26.84 31.46
CA LEU A 1008 -6.13 26.09 30.22
C LEU A 1008 -5.02 26.76 29.39
N ALA A 1009 -3.84 26.13 29.38
CA ALA A 1009 -2.59 26.64 28.81
C ALA A 1009 -2.66 27.01 27.33
N SER A 1010 -3.79 26.80 26.65
CA SER A 1010 -3.98 27.13 25.23
C SER A 1010 -4.56 28.53 24.98
N THR A 1011 -5.14 29.24 25.96
CA THR A 1011 -5.84 30.51 25.65
C THR A 1011 -5.68 31.69 26.60
N ASN A 1012 -5.05 31.57 27.79
CA ASN A 1012 -4.83 32.68 28.74
C ASN A 1012 -6.03 33.64 28.91
N ARG A 1013 -7.25 33.11 28.75
CA ARG A 1013 -8.52 33.81 28.93
C ARG A 1013 -9.18 33.25 30.18
N TYR A 1014 -9.73 34.12 31.02
CA TYR A 1014 -10.48 33.70 32.20
C TYR A 1014 -11.79 33.03 31.77
N LEU A 1015 -11.76 31.71 31.63
CA LEU A 1015 -12.96 30.90 31.43
C LEU A 1015 -13.36 30.31 32.79
N GLN A 1016 -14.59 30.58 33.23
CA GLN A 1016 -15.15 29.80 34.33
C GLN A 1016 -15.38 28.36 33.84
N PRO A 1017 -15.09 27.33 34.66
CA PRO A 1017 -15.38 25.96 34.29
C PRO A 1017 -16.88 25.79 34.00
N ILE A 1018 -17.20 25.16 32.87
CA ILE A 1018 -18.57 24.84 32.47
C ILE A 1018 -19.03 23.66 33.34
N ASP A 1019 -19.51 23.95 34.54
CA ASP A 1019 -20.05 22.96 35.48
C ASP A 1019 -21.57 22.73 35.28
N THR A 1020 -22.12 23.23 34.16
CA THR A 1020 -23.56 23.18 33.89
C THR A 1020 -23.98 21.81 33.39
N LYS A 1021 -24.70 21.04 34.22
CA LYS A 1021 -25.39 19.84 33.74
C LYS A 1021 -26.48 20.23 32.70
N PRO A 1022 -26.80 19.36 31.74
CA PRO A 1022 -27.79 19.65 30.70
C PRO A 1022 -29.14 20.14 31.25
N SER A 1023 -29.72 21.15 30.62
CA SER A 1023 -30.93 21.85 31.08
C SER A 1023 -32.17 20.95 31.20
N PHE A 1024 -32.23 19.84 30.46
CA PHE A 1024 -33.32 18.86 30.55
C PHE A 1024 -33.31 18.00 31.83
N LEU A 1025 -32.28 18.11 32.68
CA LEU A 1025 -32.16 17.34 33.92
C LEU A 1025 -32.74 18.06 35.16
N TYR A 1026 -33.24 19.29 35.02
CA TYR A 1026 -33.80 20.08 36.14
C TYR A 1026 -35.20 20.62 35.85
N GLN A 1027 -35.99 20.87 36.90
CA GLN A 1027 -37.12 21.78 36.83
C GLN A 1027 -36.59 23.22 36.72
N ILE A 1028 -37.13 24.00 35.79
CA ILE A 1028 -36.71 25.37 35.48
C ILE A 1028 -36.84 26.22 36.76
N LYS A 1029 -35.73 26.39 37.48
CA LYS A 1029 -35.55 27.44 38.48
C LYS A 1029 -34.51 28.38 37.89
N PHE A 1030 -34.95 29.59 37.57
CA PHE A 1030 -34.04 30.63 37.11
C PHE A 1030 -33.00 30.91 38.18
N THR A 1031 -31.74 30.94 37.77
CA THR A 1031 -30.61 31.30 38.60
C THR A 1031 -30.67 32.78 38.98
N GLY A 1032 -30.01 33.16 40.07
CA GLY A 1032 -29.91 34.57 40.46
C GLY A 1032 -29.32 35.47 39.36
N ALA A 1033 -28.44 34.93 38.51
CA ALA A 1033 -27.88 35.62 37.35
C ALA A 1033 -28.92 35.86 36.25
N GLU A 1034 -29.75 34.86 35.92
CA GLU A 1034 -30.83 35.01 34.93
C GLU A 1034 -31.89 36.03 35.37
N ILE A 1035 -32.27 35.99 36.66
CA ILE A 1035 -33.19 36.96 37.25
C ILE A 1035 -32.57 38.37 37.22
N GLY A 1036 -31.27 38.47 37.52
CA GLY A 1036 -30.51 39.72 37.44
C GLY A 1036 -30.49 40.30 36.03
N THR A 1037 -30.14 39.49 35.02
CA THR A 1037 -30.11 39.90 33.60
C THR A 1037 -31.50 40.34 33.12
N ALA A 1038 -32.56 39.63 33.49
CA ALA A 1038 -33.93 40.03 33.17
C ALA A 1038 -34.32 41.37 33.84
N THR A 1039 -33.86 41.60 35.08
CA THR A 1039 -34.05 42.86 35.79
C THR A 1039 -33.32 44.02 35.09
N HIS A 1040 -32.07 43.82 34.67
CA HIS A 1040 -31.30 44.81 33.90
C HIS A 1040 -31.97 45.13 32.56
N LEU A 1041 -32.46 44.10 31.84
CA LEU A 1041 -33.15 44.28 30.56
C LEU A 1041 -34.40 45.16 30.70
N ILE A 1042 -35.18 44.99 31.76
CA ILE A 1042 -36.35 45.83 32.01
C ILE A 1042 -35.92 47.28 32.26
N LEU A 1043 -34.90 47.51 33.10
CA LEU A 1043 -34.37 48.84 33.39
C LEU A 1043 -33.73 49.52 32.16
N GLN A 1044 -33.14 48.74 31.26
CA GLN A 1044 -32.60 49.22 29.98
C GLN A 1044 -33.70 49.82 29.10
N TYR A 1045 -34.82 49.12 28.96
CA TYR A 1045 -35.88 49.47 28.01
C TYR A 1045 -36.99 50.34 28.60
N TYR A 1046 -37.06 50.49 29.93
CA TYR A 1046 -38.11 51.28 30.59
C TYR A 1046 -38.28 52.68 29.97
N ASP A 1047 -39.50 53.03 29.56
CA ASP A 1047 -39.80 54.31 28.93
C ASP A 1047 -40.02 55.44 29.95
N TYR A 1048 -39.09 56.39 30.00
CA TYR A 1048 -39.20 57.59 30.87
C TYR A 1048 -39.99 58.74 30.21
N THR A 1049 -40.68 58.51 29.09
CA THR A 1049 -41.55 59.50 28.42
C THR A 1049 -43.05 59.33 28.71
N GLY A 1050 -43.41 58.26 29.42
CA GLY A 1050 -44.78 57.93 29.84
C GLY A 1050 -45.36 58.80 30.97
N ASP A 1051 -46.48 58.37 31.55
CA ASP A 1051 -47.20 59.10 32.61
C ASP A 1051 -46.70 58.79 34.04
N GLY A 1052 -45.78 57.83 34.19
CA GLY A 1052 -45.20 57.44 35.48
C GLY A 1052 -46.21 56.82 36.43
N SER A 1053 -47.25 56.16 35.90
CA SER A 1053 -48.24 55.44 36.68
C SER A 1053 -47.73 54.08 37.16
N ASP A 1054 -48.25 53.60 38.30
CA ASP A 1054 -47.94 52.28 38.87
C ASP A 1054 -48.26 51.11 37.91
N GLU A 1055 -49.06 51.34 36.87
CA GLU A 1055 -49.42 50.34 35.84
C GLU A 1055 -48.39 50.28 34.69
N GLN A 1056 -47.48 51.25 34.59
CA GLN A 1056 -46.54 51.38 33.48
C GLN A 1056 -45.48 50.26 33.47
N LEU A 1057 -44.97 49.83 34.63
CA LEU A 1057 -43.99 48.74 34.70
C LEU A 1057 -44.55 47.41 34.16
N ASP A 1058 -45.82 47.12 34.46
CA ASP A 1058 -46.47 45.91 33.98
C ASP A 1058 -46.71 45.97 32.46
N GLN A 1059 -47.03 47.15 31.92
CA GLN A 1059 -47.13 47.38 30.47
C GLN A 1059 -45.77 47.18 29.77
N GLU A 1060 -44.68 47.68 30.36
CA GLU A 1060 -43.32 47.51 29.82
C GLU A 1060 -42.87 46.04 29.82
N ILE A 1061 -43.12 45.32 30.92
CA ILE A 1061 -42.82 43.88 31.02
C ILE A 1061 -43.60 43.12 29.94
N GLN A 1062 -44.90 43.41 29.79
CA GLN A 1062 -45.73 42.78 28.77
C GLN A 1062 -45.24 43.11 27.35
N HIS A 1063 -44.84 44.36 27.10
CA HIS A 1063 -44.28 44.78 25.82
C HIS A 1063 -42.98 44.03 25.50
N LEU A 1064 -42.09 43.84 26.47
CA LEU A 1064 -40.85 43.07 26.29
C LEU A 1064 -41.10 41.58 26.04
N ILE A 1065 -42.15 40.99 26.61
CA ILE A 1065 -42.58 39.61 26.32
C ILE A 1065 -43.11 39.52 24.88
N GLU A 1066 -43.97 40.47 24.47
CA GLU A 1066 -44.53 40.51 23.11
C GLU A 1066 -43.46 40.69 22.05
N GLN A 1067 -42.44 41.51 22.34
CA GLN A 1067 -41.24 41.66 21.51
C GLN A 1067 -40.30 40.46 21.57
N LYS A 1068 -40.60 39.43 22.36
CA LYS A 1068 -39.75 38.25 22.63
C LYS A 1068 -38.37 38.59 23.19
N LYS A 1069 -38.24 39.73 23.87
CA LYS A 1069 -37.01 40.14 24.57
C LYS A 1069 -36.93 39.56 25.97
N LEU A 1070 -38.08 39.32 26.62
CA LEU A 1070 -38.16 38.77 27.97
C LEU A 1070 -38.93 37.44 27.98
N ASN A 1071 -38.42 36.42 28.69
CA ASN A 1071 -39.13 35.15 28.87
C ASN A 1071 -40.30 35.35 29.84
N ALA A 1072 -41.52 35.01 29.43
CA ALA A 1072 -42.72 35.12 30.27
C ALA A 1072 -42.60 34.35 31.61
N ASP A 1073 -41.93 33.19 31.60
CA ASP A 1073 -41.79 32.34 32.78
C ASP A 1073 -40.97 33.00 33.90
N ILE A 1074 -40.01 33.87 33.54
CA ILE A 1074 -39.11 34.53 34.51
C ILE A 1074 -39.81 35.62 35.31
N VAL A 1075 -40.93 36.15 34.80
CA VAL A 1075 -41.63 37.30 35.39
C VAL A 1075 -42.12 37.01 36.80
N SER A 1076 -42.50 35.76 37.07
CA SER A 1076 -42.90 35.29 38.40
C SER A 1076 -41.78 35.38 39.46
N SER A 1077 -40.53 35.39 39.00
CA SER A 1077 -39.31 35.43 39.84
C SER A 1077 -38.71 36.84 39.97
N LEU A 1078 -39.24 37.82 39.25
CA LEU A 1078 -38.77 39.22 39.30
C LEU A 1078 -39.30 39.93 40.56
N LYS A 1079 -38.42 40.69 41.21
CA LYS A 1079 -38.80 41.56 42.34
C LYS A 1079 -39.26 42.92 41.81
N LYS A 1080 -40.48 42.98 41.27
CA LYS A 1080 -41.05 44.19 40.64
C LYS A 1080 -41.01 45.42 41.55
N ASP A 1081 -41.19 45.23 42.86
CA ASP A 1081 -41.14 46.29 43.87
C ASP A 1081 -39.77 47.01 43.97
N GLN A 1082 -38.69 46.36 43.52
CA GLN A 1082 -37.34 46.93 43.48
C GLN A 1082 -37.15 47.80 42.23
N ILE A 1083 -37.66 47.34 41.09
CA ILE A 1083 -37.64 48.09 39.83
C ILE A 1083 -38.50 49.35 39.97
N GLU A 1084 -39.73 49.18 40.47
CA GLU A 1084 -40.69 50.27 40.70
C GLU A 1084 -40.10 51.36 41.60
N TRP A 1085 -39.46 50.95 42.70
CA TRP A 1085 -38.81 51.89 43.61
C TRP A 1085 -37.74 52.74 42.90
N PHE A 1086 -36.91 52.13 42.06
CA PHE A 1086 -35.82 52.86 41.42
C PHE A 1086 -36.35 53.87 40.40
N VAL A 1087 -37.29 53.45 39.55
CA VAL A 1087 -37.89 54.30 38.52
C VAL A 1087 -38.55 55.56 39.11
N HIS A 1088 -39.13 55.44 40.31
CA HIS A 1088 -39.73 56.56 41.05
C HIS A 1088 -38.83 57.19 42.11
N SER A 1089 -37.56 56.78 42.20
CA SER A 1089 -36.62 57.30 43.18
C SER A 1089 -36.29 58.77 42.93
N ASP A 1090 -35.83 59.48 43.97
CA ASP A 1090 -35.36 60.86 43.82
C ASP A 1090 -34.23 60.99 42.79
N PHE A 1091 -33.43 59.94 42.60
CA PHE A 1091 -32.37 59.88 41.60
C PHE A 1091 -32.91 59.80 40.16
N ALA A 1092 -33.98 59.04 39.94
CA ALA A 1092 -34.60 58.88 38.62
C ALA A 1092 -35.53 60.05 38.23
N LYS A 1093 -35.87 60.96 39.16
CA LYS A 1093 -36.69 62.16 38.85
C LYS A 1093 -36.10 63.00 37.72
N GLU A 1094 -34.78 63.10 37.62
CA GLU A 1094 -34.13 63.81 36.52
C GLU A 1094 -34.32 63.10 35.16
N PHE A 1095 -34.46 61.77 35.16
CA PHE A 1095 -34.66 60.98 33.96
C PHE A 1095 -36.02 61.27 33.33
N TRP A 1096 -37.07 61.42 34.15
CA TRP A 1096 -38.40 61.83 33.71
C TRP A 1096 -38.45 63.27 33.19
N GLN A 1097 -37.63 64.18 33.75
CA GLN A 1097 -37.61 65.58 33.32
C GLN A 1097 -36.89 65.79 31.99
N ARG A 1098 -35.87 64.98 31.70
CA ARG A 1098 -35.03 65.07 30.49
C ARG A 1098 -34.63 63.68 29.98
N PRO A 1099 -35.58 62.88 29.51
CA PRO A 1099 -35.32 61.50 29.08
C PRO A 1099 -34.30 61.41 27.95
N GLU A 1100 -34.17 62.43 27.12
CA GLU A 1100 -33.18 62.51 26.02
C GLU A 1100 -31.72 62.50 26.49
N ASN A 1101 -31.47 62.90 27.75
CA ASN A 1101 -30.14 62.94 28.36
C ASN A 1101 -29.74 61.64 29.07
N LEU A 1102 -30.66 60.67 29.16
CA LEU A 1102 -30.38 59.34 29.71
C LEU A 1102 -29.84 58.43 28.60
N LYS A 1103 -28.66 57.85 28.82
CA LYS A 1103 -28.06 56.80 27.98
C LYS A 1103 -27.93 55.53 28.79
N ARG A 1104 -28.30 54.39 28.21
CA ARG A 1104 -28.32 53.07 28.85
C ARG A 1104 -27.71 52.03 27.92
N GLU A 1105 -27.04 51.03 28.48
CA GLU A 1105 -26.38 49.92 27.77
C GLU A 1105 -25.48 50.41 26.62
N VAL A 1106 -24.47 51.21 26.99
CA VAL A 1106 -23.51 51.79 26.03
C VAL A 1106 -22.23 50.97 26.03
N ASP A 1107 -21.95 50.31 24.91
CA ASP A 1107 -20.71 49.58 24.70
C ASP A 1107 -19.52 50.53 24.53
N PHE A 1108 -18.37 50.13 25.07
CA PHE A 1108 -17.11 50.83 24.85
C PHE A 1108 -15.95 49.86 24.65
N SER A 1109 -14.94 50.34 23.93
CA SER A 1109 -13.67 49.68 23.74
C SER A 1109 -12.56 50.67 24.09
N SER A 1110 -11.72 50.30 25.05
CA SER A 1110 -10.63 51.15 25.54
C SER A 1110 -9.31 50.39 25.53
N LEU A 1111 -8.23 51.04 25.11
CA LEU A 1111 -6.89 50.47 25.20
C LEU A 1111 -6.26 50.84 26.54
N LEU A 1112 -5.98 49.83 27.38
CA LEU A 1112 -5.27 49.99 28.64
C LEU A 1112 -3.83 49.50 28.51
N SER A 1113 -2.91 50.11 29.25
CA SER A 1113 -1.56 49.57 29.38
C SER A 1113 -1.63 48.21 30.08
N ALA A 1114 -0.92 47.21 29.57
CA ALA A 1114 -0.87 45.88 30.17
C ALA A 1114 -0.40 45.93 31.63
N ARG A 1115 0.52 46.85 31.97
CA ARG A 1115 0.99 47.09 33.35
C ARG A 1115 -0.08 47.61 34.32
N THR A 1116 -1.22 48.09 33.80
CA THR A 1116 -2.36 48.50 34.63
C THR A 1116 -3.20 47.31 35.07
N LEU A 1117 -3.10 46.18 34.34
CA LEU A 1117 -3.87 44.95 34.58
C LEU A 1117 -3.00 43.82 35.16
N PHE A 1118 -1.73 43.76 34.75
CA PHE A 1118 -0.79 42.72 35.14
C PHE A 1118 0.44 43.32 35.81
N ASN A 1119 0.78 42.80 36.98
CA ASN A 1119 2.01 43.16 37.67
C ASN A 1119 3.24 42.61 36.91
N ASN A 1120 4.33 43.39 36.85
CA ASN A 1120 5.60 42.98 36.24
C ASN A 1120 5.55 42.60 34.73
N PHE A 1121 4.65 43.21 33.95
CA PHE A 1121 4.61 43.03 32.48
C PHE A 1121 5.85 43.65 31.80
N SER A 1122 6.57 42.83 31.06
CA SER A 1122 7.90 43.12 30.52
C SER A 1122 7.87 44.20 29.45
N ASP A 1123 6.86 44.21 28.58
CA ASP A 1123 6.68 45.24 27.55
C ASP A 1123 6.01 46.50 28.14
N PRO A 1124 6.74 47.64 28.24
CA PRO A 1124 6.17 48.88 28.77
C PRO A 1124 5.13 49.52 27.85
N ASN A 1125 5.09 49.14 26.56
CA ASN A 1125 4.21 49.72 25.56
C ASN A 1125 3.02 48.82 25.20
N ALA A 1126 2.95 47.61 25.76
CA ALA A 1126 1.87 46.68 25.49
C ALA A 1126 0.52 47.28 25.91
N LYS A 1127 -0.44 47.23 24.98
CA LYS A 1127 -1.81 47.68 25.20
C LYS A 1127 -2.76 46.51 25.07
N ILE A 1128 -3.73 46.46 25.97
CA ILE A 1128 -4.78 45.45 26.01
C ILE A 1128 -6.10 46.14 25.71
N LEU A 1129 -6.86 45.56 24.79
CA LEU A 1129 -8.20 46.01 24.47
C LEU A 1129 -9.15 45.53 25.56
N VAL A 1130 -9.70 46.47 26.32
CA VAL A 1130 -10.74 46.22 27.31
C VAL A 1130 -12.08 46.62 26.72
N HIS A 1131 -13.02 45.68 26.72
CA HIS A 1131 -14.37 45.88 26.22
C HIS A 1131 -15.40 45.66 27.32
N GLY A 1132 -16.39 46.54 27.42
CA GLY A 1132 -17.46 46.42 28.40
C GLY A 1132 -18.66 47.28 28.02
N THR A 1133 -19.74 47.11 28.79
CA THR A 1133 -21.01 47.79 28.56
C THR A 1133 -21.39 48.57 29.81
N ILE A 1134 -21.67 49.86 29.63
CA ILE A 1134 -22.09 50.76 30.70
C ILE A 1134 -23.60 50.69 30.83
N ASP A 1135 -24.09 50.21 31.98
CA ASP A 1135 -25.52 50.10 32.30
C ASP A 1135 -26.27 51.42 32.06
N GLY A 1136 -25.73 52.55 32.54
CA GLY A 1136 -26.20 53.86 32.09
C GLY A 1136 -25.48 55.08 32.66
N TYR A 1137 -25.72 56.23 32.02
CA TYR A 1137 -25.26 57.52 32.49
C TYR A 1137 -26.23 58.63 32.07
N PHE A 1138 -26.25 59.71 32.83
CA PHE A 1138 -27.13 60.86 32.61
C PHE A 1138 -26.32 62.14 32.39
N ILE A 1139 -26.68 62.89 31.34
CA ILE A 1139 -25.98 64.12 30.95
C ILE A 1139 -26.64 65.34 31.62
N THR A 1140 -25.96 65.93 32.60
CA THR A 1140 -26.41 67.17 33.26
C THR A 1140 -25.81 68.42 32.58
N ASN A 1141 -26.19 69.60 33.04
CA ASN A 1141 -25.57 70.85 32.60
C ASN A 1141 -24.09 70.96 33.02
N ASN A 1142 -23.71 70.36 34.16
CA ASN A 1142 -22.39 70.52 34.78
C ASN A 1142 -21.43 69.34 34.51
N GLY A 1143 -21.92 68.21 33.99
CA GLY A 1143 -21.12 67.00 33.75
C GLY A 1143 -21.98 65.75 33.55
N ILE A 1144 -21.36 64.57 33.58
CA ILE A 1144 -22.02 63.26 33.44
C ILE A 1144 -22.15 62.58 34.81
N ILE A 1145 -23.33 62.01 35.08
CA ILE A 1145 -23.56 61.13 36.23
C ILE A 1145 -23.56 59.69 35.71
N LEU A 1146 -22.59 58.88 36.12
CA LEU A 1146 -22.47 57.46 35.78
C LEU A 1146 -23.19 56.63 36.84
N PHE A 1147 -23.96 55.61 36.42
CA PHE A 1147 -24.56 54.65 37.35
C PHE A 1147 -24.51 53.22 36.82
N ASP A 1148 -24.59 52.25 37.73
CA ASP A 1148 -24.61 50.82 37.41
C ASP A 1148 -25.60 50.10 38.34
N TYR A 1149 -26.42 49.21 37.78
CA TYR A 1149 -27.47 48.49 38.50
C TYR A 1149 -26.89 47.23 39.13
N LYS A 1150 -27.22 46.97 40.41
CA LYS A 1150 -26.80 45.75 41.10
C LYS A 1150 -27.96 45.04 41.76
N THR A 1151 -28.12 43.77 41.37
CA THR A 1151 -29.03 42.80 41.99
C THR A 1151 -28.31 41.92 43.02
N ASP A 1152 -27.09 42.29 43.44
CA ASP A 1152 -26.36 41.62 44.52
C ASP A 1152 -27.20 41.57 45.81
N HIS A 1153 -27.17 40.43 46.49
CA HIS A 1153 -27.83 40.27 47.79
C HIS A 1153 -27.10 41.07 48.87
N VAL A 1154 -27.83 41.86 49.66
CA VAL A 1154 -27.26 42.65 50.76
C VAL A 1154 -27.73 42.10 52.09
N ASP A 1155 -26.80 41.77 53.00
CA ASP A 1155 -27.15 41.32 54.34
C ASP A 1155 -27.72 42.48 55.18
N LYS A 1156 -29.03 42.46 55.38
CA LYS A 1156 -29.77 43.50 56.11
C LYS A 1156 -29.42 43.56 57.61
N THR A 1157 -28.76 42.53 58.16
CA THR A 1157 -28.29 42.52 59.56
C THR A 1157 -27.00 43.32 59.76
N HIS A 1158 -26.19 43.49 58.70
CA HIS A 1158 -24.94 44.24 58.69
C HIS A 1158 -24.88 45.22 57.51
N LEU A 1159 -25.95 46.00 57.35
CA LEU A 1159 -26.22 46.81 56.17
C LEU A 1159 -25.02 47.68 55.71
N ASP A 1160 -24.47 48.50 56.61
CA ASP A 1160 -23.37 49.42 56.26
C ASP A 1160 -22.11 48.69 55.79
N LYS A 1161 -21.79 47.55 56.44
CA LYS A 1161 -20.61 46.74 56.10
C LYS A 1161 -20.81 46.01 54.77
N SER A 1162 -22.00 45.50 54.50
CA SER A 1162 -22.31 44.85 53.21
C SER A 1162 -22.33 45.84 52.05
N ILE A 1163 -22.80 47.07 52.27
CA ILE A 1163 -22.76 48.12 51.25
C ILE A 1163 -21.31 48.53 50.95
N GLU A 1164 -20.46 48.71 51.96
CA GLU A 1164 -19.02 49.00 51.76
C GLU A 1164 -18.32 47.89 50.97
N LEU A 1165 -18.56 46.62 51.27
CA LEU A 1165 -18.00 45.49 50.50
C LEU A 1165 -18.44 45.50 49.03
N ILE A 1166 -19.71 45.85 48.76
CA ILE A 1166 -20.22 45.95 47.37
C ILE A 1166 -19.61 47.17 46.65
N LYS A 1167 -19.42 48.29 47.34
CA LYS A 1167 -18.70 49.46 46.78
C LYS A 1167 -17.29 49.07 46.39
N GLU A 1168 -16.53 48.46 47.29
CA GLU A 1168 -15.16 48.00 47.02
C GLU A 1168 -15.16 47.07 45.79
N LYS A 1169 -16.08 46.09 45.75
CA LYS A 1169 -16.21 45.12 44.66
C LYS A 1169 -16.41 45.73 43.26
N TYR A 1170 -17.09 46.87 43.15
CA TYR A 1170 -17.44 47.49 41.85
C TYR A 1170 -16.75 48.82 41.58
N THR A 1171 -15.92 49.32 42.51
CA THR A 1171 -15.14 50.55 42.33
C THR A 1171 -14.22 50.46 41.10
N GLY A 1172 -13.54 49.32 40.90
CA GLY A 1172 -12.68 49.10 39.73
C GLY A 1172 -13.45 49.20 38.40
N GLN A 1173 -14.62 48.55 38.32
CA GLN A 1173 -15.50 48.59 37.13
C GLN A 1173 -15.96 50.01 36.82
N LEU A 1174 -16.45 50.76 37.81
CA LEU A 1174 -16.92 52.12 37.62
C LEU A 1174 -15.80 53.10 37.21
N ARG A 1175 -14.55 52.89 37.67
CA ARG A 1175 -13.40 53.67 37.22
C ARG A 1175 -13.06 53.43 35.75
N LEU A 1176 -13.21 52.20 35.26
CA LEU A 1176 -13.04 51.90 33.83
C LEU A 1176 -14.12 52.59 32.99
N TYR A 1177 -15.37 52.56 33.45
CA TYR A 1177 -16.49 53.22 32.79
C TYR A 1177 -16.32 54.74 32.79
N GLU A 1178 -15.91 55.31 33.93
CA GLU A 1178 -15.56 56.73 34.04
C GLU A 1178 -14.47 57.12 33.06
N ARG A 1179 -13.40 56.33 32.98
CA ARG A 1179 -12.30 56.58 32.04
C ARG A 1179 -12.77 56.53 30.60
N ALA A 1180 -13.53 55.49 30.22
CA ALA A 1180 -14.07 55.36 28.88
C ALA A 1180 -14.96 56.55 28.51
N LEU A 1181 -15.88 56.95 29.39
CA LEU A 1181 -16.74 58.12 29.17
C LEU A 1181 -15.93 59.42 29.07
N ASN A 1182 -14.91 59.59 29.92
CA ASN A 1182 -14.04 60.77 29.87
C ASN A 1182 -13.15 60.83 28.62
N GLU A 1183 -12.87 59.70 27.98
CA GLU A 1183 -12.08 59.62 26.74
C GLU A 1183 -12.92 59.96 25.49
N PHE A 1184 -14.20 59.55 25.43
CA PHE A 1184 -15.05 59.76 24.25
C PHE A 1184 -16.11 60.88 24.38
N SER A 1185 -16.38 61.39 25.59
CA SER A 1185 -17.34 62.49 25.82
C SER A 1185 -16.65 63.86 25.99
N SER A 1186 -17.31 64.92 25.53
CA SER A 1186 -16.89 66.31 25.78
C SER A 1186 -17.15 66.79 27.22
N LYS A 1187 -18.04 66.12 27.95
CA LYS A 1187 -18.36 66.38 29.36
C LYS A 1187 -17.73 65.30 30.23
N LYS A 1188 -17.11 65.71 31.34
CA LYS A 1188 -16.48 64.80 32.31
C LYS A 1188 -17.52 64.17 33.24
N VAL A 1189 -17.24 62.96 33.71
CA VAL A 1189 -17.99 62.32 34.80
C VAL A 1189 -17.76 63.11 36.10
N ILE A 1190 -18.84 63.48 36.77
CA ILE A 1190 -18.84 64.29 38.00
C ILE A 1190 -19.39 63.53 39.21
N GLY A 1191 -20.00 62.35 39.00
CA GLY A 1191 -20.49 61.48 40.06
C GLY A 1191 -20.67 60.04 39.55
N LYS A 1192 -20.45 59.07 40.44
CA LYS A 1192 -20.57 57.64 40.16
C LYS A 1192 -21.46 57.00 41.21
N TYR A 1193 -22.45 56.25 40.79
CA TYR A 1193 -23.45 55.69 41.69
C TYR A 1193 -23.67 54.19 41.42
N LEU A 1194 -23.80 53.41 42.49
CA LEU A 1194 -24.32 52.05 42.43
C LEU A 1194 -25.78 52.07 42.85
N ILE A 1195 -26.64 51.49 42.03
CA ILE A 1195 -28.06 51.34 42.32
C ILE A 1195 -28.26 49.95 42.94
N LEU A 1196 -28.34 49.89 44.27
CA LEU A 1196 -28.52 48.64 45.00
C LEU A 1196 -30.02 48.34 45.12
N LEU A 1197 -30.53 47.54 44.18
CA LEU A 1197 -31.97 47.26 44.05
C LEU A 1197 -32.52 46.47 45.26
N ASP A 1198 -31.70 45.60 45.88
CA ASP A 1198 -32.18 44.73 46.97
C ASP A 1198 -32.51 45.48 48.28
N VAL A 1199 -31.79 46.57 48.52
CA VAL A 1199 -31.97 47.45 49.71
C VAL A 1199 -32.61 48.78 49.38
N LYS A 1200 -32.92 49.05 48.10
CA LYS A 1200 -33.57 50.28 47.65
C LYS A 1200 -32.76 51.52 48.05
N GLN A 1201 -31.46 51.50 47.72
CA GLN A 1201 -30.54 52.60 47.99
C GLN A 1201 -29.67 52.96 46.79
N VAL A 1202 -29.46 54.27 46.61
CA VAL A 1202 -28.50 54.83 45.65
C VAL A 1202 -27.24 55.18 46.41
N VAL A 1203 -26.13 54.58 46.02
CA VAL A 1203 -24.88 54.61 46.77
C VAL A 1203 -23.81 55.30 45.96
N GLU A 1204 -23.31 56.44 46.43
CA GLU A 1204 -22.20 57.13 45.77
C GLU A 1204 -20.88 56.37 45.98
N VAL A 1205 -20.11 56.21 44.89
CA VAL A 1205 -18.77 55.60 44.87
C VAL A 1205 -17.76 56.67 44.49
N LYS A 1206 -16.72 56.84 45.30
CA LYS A 1206 -15.69 57.87 45.10
C LYS A 1206 -14.65 57.47 44.05
#